data_AF-A0AAE3YBQ1-F1
#
_entry.id   AF-A0AAE3YBQ1-F1
#
_cell.length_a   1.000
_cell.length_b   1.000
_cell.length_c   1.000
_cell.angle_alpha   90.00
_cell.angle_beta   90.00
_cell.angle_gamma   90.00
#
_symmetry.space_group_name_H-M   'P 1'
#
loop_
_entity.id
_entity.type
_entity.pdbx_description
1 polymer ?
#
loop_
_entity_poly.entity_id
_entity_poly.type
_entity_poly.pdbx_seq_one_letter_code
_entity_poly.pdbx_strand_id
1 'polypeptide(L)'
;MSFKLIAIHPLVGCDDDILKILSEDQIYFFDNSYYLNEFGIIEQTSQKVPKDFFYVSNETSSLENINVQALVGKNGEGKSSLIELLIRILNNFFKQYQIGAVTKQLIFAKGVYADLYYQIKKNIYRIHIDSRKIEKRDKGFWIVAKVWENEKIIYDSTALDTESISKRKVEFIPLESLFFTMYINYSIYGLNEADYSLENNYMPIEGGFVPEMMEKVIKIQKESWLTQIFHKNDGYQTPIVLHPFREEGQIDVNNEKYLLSQRLLSLIIEENSSNYHITEDLVASNVSLLFKDKDALDEYINIPIRQIIESNDFSKVESILKQGRDTLHRDETISLLNNYYNFIYENIILLNKFKNTIQFYNNDSNTDLLMINIDIISRLININGYNIVVKERGLQFYLQEIKQYLPEDIYEKVKFILINTDKLNFNVFNLFQIFSIYFNFWINYFNIDKNNLLLGNIDLIFERNLFYYIVTKSFKIIRYPKYRSLNRIDTIEYFSAKLNLSEITINTHTEFLKKLTQKDESHISIKIRQSINVLRLALKSPESNLISFYKGIIGNPNSINFKRLKEYIEESKENAEPILFLPPRVFLTEIFLKSISTNKDNINIKKISSGEYQKNAIISSLIYHLKNIDSIESQPEQNSDALKAIKLTATYSFENIYILLDEIELYFHPEYQRLFINELLLKISKIKFKNLKNINFLFVTHSPFILSDIPKNNVLFLEKGKPIKTMNEDTFASNIHTLLQHGFFLNSVPIGEFAKDKINHYFKLLHEGQTIDEMGKDIYNQLLLVGEPFIKAQLLKLYNDLTPEISDLRNIVQMLDKEIKNLQKQLNDKN
;
A
#
# COMPACT_ATOMS: atom_id res chain seq x y z
N MET A 1 19.43 -18.29 -11.98
CA MET A 1 20.30 -17.09 -11.96
C MET A 1 20.15 -16.41 -10.59
N SER A 2 21.00 -15.46 -10.15
CA SER A 2 20.88 -14.86 -8.79
C SER A 2 20.75 -13.34 -8.85
N PHE A 3 19.81 -12.78 -8.08
CA PHE A 3 19.68 -11.35 -7.80
C PHE A 3 20.12 -11.08 -6.35
N LYS A 4 20.99 -10.08 -6.15
CA LYS A 4 21.46 -9.65 -4.82
C LYS A 4 21.79 -8.16 -4.79
N LEU A 5 21.57 -7.51 -3.66
CA LEU A 5 22.16 -6.20 -3.38
C LEU A 5 23.58 -6.39 -2.85
N ILE A 6 24.56 -5.71 -3.44
CA ILE A 6 25.97 -5.87 -3.07
C ILE A 6 26.37 -4.82 -2.05
N ALA A 7 26.26 -3.53 -2.40
CA ALA A 7 26.78 -2.45 -1.56
C ALA A 7 26.17 -1.09 -1.86
N ILE A 8 26.27 -0.17 -0.90
CA ILE A 8 26.07 1.27 -1.08
C ILE A 8 27.37 1.99 -0.74
N HIS A 9 27.73 2.99 -1.53
CA HIS A 9 28.92 3.82 -1.34
C HIS A 9 28.51 5.30 -1.42
N PRO A 10 28.28 5.97 -0.27
CA PRO A 10 28.14 7.41 -0.21
C PRO A 10 29.48 8.05 -0.56
N LEU A 11 29.48 8.96 -1.52
CA LEU A 11 30.69 9.59 -2.06
C LEU A 11 30.98 10.91 -1.33
N VAL A 12 32.22 11.40 -1.46
CA VAL A 12 32.67 12.67 -0.83
C VAL A 12 31.83 13.86 -1.33
N GLY A 13 31.21 14.58 -0.39
CA GLY A 13 30.30 15.70 -0.64
C GLY A 13 28.82 15.31 -0.73
N CYS A 14 28.45 14.12 -0.26
CA CYS A 14 27.05 13.76 -0.02
C CYS A 14 26.54 14.53 1.19
N ASP A 15 25.31 15.06 1.14
CA ASP A 15 24.82 15.99 2.17
C ASP A 15 24.82 15.37 3.58
N ASP A 16 25.29 16.12 4.57
CA ASP A 16 25.43 15.63 5.95
C ASP A 16 24.07 15.25 6.57
N ASP A 17 23.02 15.98 6.21
CA ASP A 17 21.64 15.69 6.64
C ASP A 17 21.11 14.35 6.09
N ILE A 18 21.65 13.89 4.96
CA ILE A 18 21.33 12.58 4.36
C ILE A 18 22.15 11.47 5.02
N LEU A 19 23.45 11.71 5.20
CA LEU A 19 24.35 10.73 5.80
C LEU A 19 24.02 10.50 7.28
N LYS A 20 23.66 11.56 8.00
CA LYS A 20 23.42 11.58 9.44
C LYS A 20 24.67 11.11 10.21
N ILE A 21 24.78 9.80 10.45
CA ILE A 21 25.93 9.17 11.13
C ILE A 21 26.81 8.34 10.17
N LEU A 22 26.36 8.10 8.93
CA LEU A 22 27.13 7.39 7.93
C LEU A 22 28.39 8.18 7.58
N SER A 23 29.47 7.47 7.28
CA SER A 23 30.73 8.07 6.87
C SER A 23 30.76 8.27 5.36
N GLU A 24 31.23 9.45 4.93
CA GLU A 24 31.58 9.67 3.53
C GLU A 24 32.69 8.71 3.07
N ASP A 25 32.64 8.36 1.79
CA ASP A 25 33.59 7.48 1.10
C ASP A 25 33.73 6.08 1.73
N GLN A 26 32.77 5.69 2.57
CA GLN A 26 32.71 4.37 3.18
C GLN A 26 31.78 3.46 2.38
N ILE A 27 32.29 2.29 1.98
CA ILE A 27 31.45 1.29 1.30
C ILE A 27 30.80 0.37 2.34
N TYR A 28 29.49 0.20 2.22
CA TYR A 28 28.65 -0.63 3.06
C TYR A 28 28.23 -1.88 2.27
N PHE A 29 28.94 -2.99 2.48
CA PHE A 29 28.66 -4.26 1.80
C PHE A 29 27.55 -5.05 2.52
N PHE A 30 26.48 -5.38 1.81
CA PHE A 30 25.41 -6.30 2.26
C PHE A 30 25.73 -7.77 1.95
N ASP A 31 26.69 -8.01 1.03
CA ASP A 31 27.25 -9.33 0.76
C ASP A 31 28.78 -9.24 0.88
N ASN A 32 29.31 -9.80 1.95
CA ASN A 32 30.73 -9.80 2.30
C ASN A 32 31.56 -10.73 1.40
N SER A 33 30.93 -11.50 0.50
CA SER A 33 31.67 -12.15 -0.58
C SER A 33 32.19 -11.14 -1.62
N TYR A 34 31.85 -9.87 -1.52
CA TYR A 34 32.35 -8.81 -2.39
C TYR A 34 33.30 -7.87 -1.67
N TYR A 35 34.22 -7.29 -2.44
CA TYR A 35 35.12 -6.23 -1.98
C TYR A 35 35.42 -5.27 -3.13
N LEU A 36 35.78 -4.04 -2.79
CA LEU A 36 36.27 -3.07 -3.75
C LEU A 36 37.79 -3.28 -3.93
N ASN A 37 38.24 -3.34 -5.18
CA ASN A 37 39.64 -3.21 -5.55
C ASN A 37 39.84 -2.05 -6.55
N GLU A 38 41.07 -1.88 -7.06
CA GLU A 38 41.42 -0.80 -8.01
C GLU A 38 40.60 -0.82 -9.32
N PHE A 39 40.03 -1.96 -9.69
CA PHE A 39 39.26 -2.14 -10.93
C PHE A 39 37.74 -2.07 -10.71
N GLY A 40 37.27 -2.19 -9.46
CA GLY A 40 35.86 -2.12 -9.12
C GLY A 40 35.46 -3.15 -8.07
N ILE A 41 34.18 -3.49 -8.02
CA ILE A 41 33.68 -4.51 -7.09
C ILE A 41 33.93 -5.90 -7.66
N ILE A 42 34.62 -6.76 -6.91
CA ILE A 42 34.95 -8.14 -7.29
C ILE A 42 34.36 -9.13 -6.29
N GLU A 43 33.88 -10.27 -6.80
CA GLU A 43 33.38 -11.40 -6.03
C GLU A 43 34.55 -12.33 -5.59
N GLN A 44 34.60 -12.69 -4.30
CA GLN A 44 35.48 -13.69 -3.71
C GLN A 44 34.81 -15.07 -3.75
N THR A 45 35.39 -16.01 -4.49
CA THR A 45 34.79 -17.32 -4.71
C THR A 45 34.77 -18.23 -3.48
N SER A 46 35.66 -18.02 -2.50
CA SER A 46 35.82 -18.89 -1.33
C SER A 46 34.75 -18.71 -0.24
N GLN A 47 33.95 -17.64 -0.29
CA GLN A 47 32.99 -17.26 0.75
C GLN A 47 31.54 -17.17 0.22
N LYS A 48 31.22 -17.91 -0.83
CA LYS A 48 29.91 -17.79 -1.50
C LYS A 48 28.85 -18.68 -0.85
N VAL A 49 27.73 -18.08 -0.45
CA VAL A 49 26.52 -18.82 -0.07
C VAL A 49 25.96 -19.53 -1.32
N PRO A 50 25.66 -20.84 -1.26
CA PRO A 50 25.06 -21.58 -2.38
C PRO A 50 23.75 -20.94 -2.85
N LYS A 51 23.44 -21.07 -4.14
CA LYS A 51 22.24 -20.43 -4.74
C LYS A 51 20.94 -21.05 -4.25
N ASP A 52 20.96 -22.35 -4.03
CA ASP A 52 19.85 -23.19 -3.57
C ASP A 52 19.69 -23.21 -2.04
N PHE A 53 20.46 -22.40 -1.31
CA PHE A 53 20.50 -22.41 0.14
C PHE A 53 19.15 -22.07 0.79
N PHE A 54 18.49 -21.00 0.34
CA PHE A 54 17.18 -20.57 0.88
C PHE A 54 15.99 -21.10 0.09
N TYR A 55 16.19 -21.50 -1.17
CA TYR A 55 15.10 -21.91 -2.04
C TYR A 55 15.59 -22.84 -3.14
N VAL A 56 14.86 -23.94 -3.33
CA VAL A 56 15.05 -24.88 -4.43
C VAL A 56 13.94 -24.63 -5.45
N SER A 57 14.33 -24.28 -6.68
CA SER A 57 13.39 -24.02 -7.78
C SER A 57 12.53 -25.24 -8.10
N ASN A 58 11.27 -24.99 -8.47
CA ASN A 58 10.31 -26.01 -8.89
C ASN A 58 9.93 -25.76 -10.36
N GLU A 59 9.87 -26.82 -11.19
CA GLU A 59 9.52 -26.74 -12.61
C GLU A 59 8.16 -26.07 -12.89
N THR A 60 7.26 -26.04 -11.89
CA THR A 60 5.90 -25.47 -12.02
C THR A 60 5.80 -23.97 -11.71
N SER A 61 6.91 -23.30 -11.37
CA SER A 61 6.97 -21.88 -11.03
C SER A 61 8.15 -21.21 -11.75
N SER A 62 7.99 -19.95 -12.16
CA SER A 62 9.08 -19.15 -12.76
C SER A 62 10.13 -18.69 -11.74
N LEU A 63 9.83 -18.81 -10.44
CA LEU A 63 10.75 -18.41 -9.37
C LEU A 63 11.97 -19.35 -9.36
N GLU A 64 13.15 -18.78 -9.55
CA GLU A 64 14.42 -19.50 -9.60
C GLU A 64 15.21 -19.40 -8.30
N ASN A 65 15.20 -18.24 -7.63
CA ASN A 65 16.12 -17.96 -6.53
C ASN A 65 15.51 -17.04 -5.46
N ILE A 66 15.76 -17.38 -4.20
CA ILE A 66 15.54 -16.50 -3.05
C ILE A 66 16.88 -16.26 -2.36
N ASN A 67 17.21 -15.00 -2.07
CA ASN A 67 18.35 -14.63 -1.23
C ASN A 67 17.87 -13.88 0.01
N VAL A 68 18.51 -14.11 1.15
CA VAL A 68 18.19 -13.43 2.42
C VAL A 68 19.44 -12.79 2.99
N GLN A 69 19.36 -11.49 3.29
CA GLN A 69 20.42 -10.66 3.86
C GLN A 69 19.94 -10.03 5.17
N ALA A 70 20.88 -9.57 6.00
CA ALA A 70 20.57 -8.79 7.20
C ALA A 70 21.45 -7.55 7.36
N LEU A 71 20.88 -6.54 7.99
CA LEU A 71 21.53 -5.32 8.46
C LEU A 71 21.33 -5.22 9.97
N VAL A 72 22.44 -5.24 10.71
CA VAL A 72 22.47 -5.30 12.17
C VAL A 72 23.34 -4.17 12.72
N GLY A 73 22.92 -3.55 13.82
CA GLY A 73 23.60 -2.44 14.46
C GLY A 73 22.72 -1.90 15.57
N LYS A 74 23.27 -1.31 16.64
CA LYS A 74 22.51 -0.67 17.73
C LYS A 74 21.59 0.45 17.20
N ASN A 75 20.64 0.88 18.04
CA ASN A 75 19.87 2.08 17.75
C ASN A 75 20.80 3.28 17.58
N GLY A 76 20.61 4.04 16.50
CA GLY A 76 21.45 5.18 16.17
C GLY A 76 22.70 4.85 15.36
N GLU A 77 22.99 3.59 15.03
CA GLU A 77 24.20 3.23 14.26
C GLU A 77 24.10 3.42 12.74
N GLY A 78 23.01 4.05 12.27
CA GLY A 78 22.84 4.42 10.86
C GLY A 78 22.10 3.40 9.99
N LYS A 79 21.45 2.38 10.58
CA LYS A 79 20.64 1.40 9.83
C LYS A 79 19.56 2.09 8.98
N SER A 80 18.70 2.89 9.61
CA SER A 80 17.64 3.63 8.93
C SER A 80 18.22 4.62 7.92
N SER A 81 19.31 5.33 8.25
CA SER A 81 20.00 6.23 7.33
C SER A 81 20.45 5.52 6.05
N LEU A 82 20.99 4.30 6.16
CA LEU A 82 21.44 3.51 5.01
C LEU A 82 20.28 3.04 4.13
N ILE A 83 19.16 2.62 4.75
CA ILE A 83 17.95 2.25 4.02
C ILE A 83 17.32 3.47 3.34
N GLU A 84 17.19 4.59 4.04
CA GLU A 84 16.65 5.81 3.44
C GLU A 84 17.55 6.31 2.29
N LEU A 85 18.88 6.19 2.40
CA LEU A 85 19.81 6.50 1.31
C LEU A 85 19.58 5.60 0.09
N LEU A 86 19.37 4.28 0.29
CA LEU A 86 18.98 3.37 -0.79
C LEU A 86 17.72 3.84 -1.50
N ILE A 87 16.68 4.19 -0.74
CA ILE A 87 15.40 4.66 -1.31
C ILE A 87 15.58 6.00 -2.05
N ARG A 88 16.39 6.93 -1.52
CA ARG A 88 16.72 8.20 -2.19
C ARG A 88 17.46 7.98 -3.52
N ILE A 89 18.44 7.08 -3.56
CA ILE A 89 19.19 6.72 -4.79
C ILE A 89 18.21 6.19 -5.85
N LEU A 90 17.38 5.22 -5.48
CA LEU A 90 16.42 4.61 -6.39
C LEU A 90 15.37 5.61 -6.89
N ASN A 91 14.84 6.45 -6.00
CA ASN A 91 13.90 7.51 -6.37
C ASN A 91 14.50 8.48 -7.41
N ASN A 92 15.70 8.97 -7.13
CA ASN A 92 16.42 9.88 -8.02
C ASN A 92 16.73 9.22 -9.37
N PHE A 93 17.17 7.97 -9.34
CA PHE A 93 17.39 7.17 -10.55
C PHE A 93 16.12 7.06 -11.39
N PHE A 94 15.00 6.60 -10.82
CA PHE A 94 13.77 6.39 -11.58
C PHE A 94 13.13 7.70 -12.06
N LYS A 95 13.25 8.79 -11.29
CA LYS A 95 12.85 10.13 -11.74
C LYS A 95 13.68 10.62 -12.92
N GLN A 96 15.00 10.39 -12.90
CA GLN A 96 15.89 10.80 -13.98
C GLN A 96 15.74 9.91 -15.23
N TYR A 97 15.62 8.59 -15.04
CA TYR A 97 15.51 7.60 -16.12
C TYR A 97 14.14 7.59 -16.80
N GLN A 98 13.06 7.87 -16.06
CA GLN A 98 11.68 7.99 -16.55
C GLN A 98 11.17 6.78 -17.35
N ILE A 99 11.03 5.63 -16.69
CA ILE A 99 10.49 4.41 -17.31
C ILE A 99 9.05 4.62 -17.84
N GLY A 100 8.32 5.60 -17.30
CA GLY A 100 7.05 6.06 -17.88
C GLY A 100 6.35 7.15 -17.08
N ALA A 101 5.04 7.32 -17.31
CA ALA A 101 4.32 8.54 -16.91
C ALA A 101 4.30 8.79 -15.39
N VAL A 102 4.27 7.74 -14.57
CA VAL A 102 4.24 7.87 -13.10
C VAL A 102 5.61 8.31 -12.57
N THR A 103 6.71 7.72 -13.07
CA THR A 103 8.06 8.11 -12.66
C THR A 103 8.41 9.57 -12.99
N LYS A 104 7.69 10.21 -13.93
CA LYS A 104 7.82 11.65 -14.21
C LYS A 104 7.28 12.52 -13.08
N GLN A 105 6.37 12.02 -12.25
CA GLN A 105 5.75 12.77 -11.16
C GLN A 105 6.60 12.74 -9.88
N LEU A 106 7.57 11.82 -9.77
CA LEU A 106 8.54 11.77 -8.68
C LEU A 106 9.25 13.11 -8.47
N ILE A 107 9.77 13.35 -7.27
CA ILE A 107 10.54 14.54 -6.94
C ILE A 107 11.95 14.10 -6.59
N PHE A 108 12.97 14.83 -7.05
CA PHE A 108 14.34 14.54 -6.68
C PHE A 108 14.58 14.84 -5.20
N ALA A 109 15.19 13.91 -4.49
CA ALA A 109 15.84 14.17 -3.22
C ALA A 109 17.16 14.90 -3.51
N LYS A 110 17.27 16.17 -3.08
CA LYS A 110 18.49 16.97 -3.23
C LYS A 110 19.62 16.42 -2.35
N GLY A 111 20.87 16.63 -2.76
CA GLY A 111 22.05 16.40 -1.90
C GLY A 111 22.61 14.98 -1.92
N VAL A 112 21.97 14.05 -2.64
CA VAL A 112 22.43 12.66 -2.74
C VAL A 112 23.64 12.59 -3.67
N TYR A 113 24.76 12.08 -3.16
CA TYR A 113 25.93 11.74 -3.97
C TYR A 113 26.44 10.34 -3.60
N ALA A 114 26.02 9.32 -4.34
CA ALA A 114 26.26 7.94 -3.95
C ALA A 114 26.19 6.95 -5.12
N ASP A 115 26.87 5.82 -4.94
CA ASP A 115 26.77 4.64 -5.79
C ASP A 115 25.99 3.52 -5.11
N LEU A 116 25.18 2.81 -5.90
CA LEU A 116 24.47 1.59 -5.53
C LEU A 116 24.93 0.43 -6.41
N TYR A 117 25.35 -0.66 -5.79
CA TYR A 117 25.85 -1.86 -6.46
C TYR A 117 24.94 -3.06 -6.23
N TYR A 118 24.61 -3.77 -7.30
CA TYR A 118 23.78 -4.97 -7.25
C TYR A 118 24.18 -5.98 -8.33
N GLN A 119 23.86 -7.25 -8.11
CA GLN A 119 24.10 -8.33 -9.06
C GLN A 119 22.77 -8.85 -9.60
N ILE A 120 22.67 -9.01 -10.92
CA ILE A 120 21.60 -9.79 -11.56
C ILE A 120 22.25 -10.79 -12.52
N LYS A 121 21.88 -12.08 -12.39
CA LYS A 121 22.46 -13.20 -13.15
C LYS A 121 23.96 -13.34 -12.86
N LYS A 122 24.83 -12.90 -13.77
CA LYS A 122 26.30 -12.86 -13.60
C LYS A 122 26.85 -11.44 -13.66
N ASN A 123 26.01 -10.46 -13.95
CA ASN A 123 26.44 -9.10 -14.22
C ASN A 123 26.32 -8.26 -12.95
N ILE A 124 27.35 -7.45 -12.71
CA ILE A 124 27.38 -6.46 -11.64
C ILE A 124 26.96 -5.12 -12.25
N TYR A 125 25.97 -4.50 -11.62
CA TYR A 125 25.46 -3.20 -12.00
C TYR A 125 25.84 -2.16 -10.96
N ARG A 126 26.12 -0.95 -11.43
CA ARG A 126 26.32 0.24 -10.59
C ARG A 126 25.37 1.33 -11.03
N ILE A 127 24.55 1.85 -10.12
CA ILE A 127 23.77 3.09 -10.30
C ILE A 127 24.50 4.21 -9.57
N HIS A 128 24.91 5.24 -10.28
CA HIS A 128 25.50 6.46 -9.72
C HIS A 128 24.50 7.60 -9.76
N ILE A 129 24.40 8.34 -8.66
CA ILE A 129 23.56 9.53 -8.52
C ILE A 129 24.39 10.68 -7.97
N ASP A 130 24.26 11.84 -8.61
CA ASP A 130 24.69 13.14 -8.09
C ASP A 130 23.55 14.16 -8.26
N SER A 131 22.85 14.42 -7.16
CA SER A 131 21.79 15.42 -7.02
C SER A 131 22.19 16.60 -6.13
N ARG A 132 23.49 16.80 -5.89
CA ARG A 132 24.00 17.99 -5.16
C ARG A 132 23.62 19.28 -5.88
N LYS A 133 23.57 19.21 -7.22
CA LYS A 133 23.01 20.24 -8.09
C LYS A 133 21.84 19.65 -8.86
N ILE A 134 20.72 20.37 -8.86
CA ILE A 134 19.55 20.06 -9.67
C ILE A 134 19.42 21.17 -10.70
N GLU A 135 19.59 20.84 -11.97
CA GLU A 135 19.55 21.80 -13.08
C GLU A 135 18.12 21.94 -13.61
N LYS A 136 17.67 23.18 -13.81
CA LYS A 136 16.42 23.45 -14.54
C LYS A 136 16.72 23.53 -16.04
N ARG A 137 16.03 22.74 -16.86
CA ARG A 137 16.08 22.81 -18.33
C ARG A 137 14.66 22.89 -18.90
N ASP A 138 14.54 23.06 -20.22
CA ASP A 138 13.27 23.38 -20.90
C ASP A 138 12.09 22.43 -20.58
N LYS A 139 12.37 21.16 -20.25
CA LYS A 139 11.33 20.14 -19.97
C LYS A 139 11.31 19.64 -18.51
N GLY A 140 11.87 20.40 -17.57
CA GLY A 140 11.83 20.07 -16.14
C GLY A 140 13.17 20.23 -15.41
N PHE A 141 13.38 19.39 -14.40
CA PHE A 141 14.59 19.36 -13.59
C PHE A 141 15.42 18.12 -13.94
N TRP A 142 16.74 18.22 -13.78
CA TRP A 142 17.71 17.17 -14.09
C TRP A 142 18.79 17.05 -13.02
N ILE A 143 19.31 15.83 -12.88
CA ILE A 143 20.47 15.48 -12.06
C ILE A 143 21.41 14.59 -12.89
N VAL A 144 22.62 14.35 -12.39
CA VAL A 144 23.52 13.37 -13.00
C VAL A 144 23.17 11.98 -12.45
N ALA A 145 22.70 11.13 -13.35
CA ALA A 145 22.54 9.69 -13.14
C ALA A 145 23.27 8.90 -14.22
N LYS A 146 24.00 7.85 -13.82
CA LYS A 146 24.72 6.95 -14.73
C LYS A 146 24.55 5.50 -14.29
N VAL A 147 24.54 4.56 -15.23
CA VAL A 147 24.49 3.13 -14.93
C VAL A 147 25.57 2.38 -15.69
N TRP A 148 26.25 1.47 -15.00
CA TRP A 148 27.23 0.55 -15.58
C TRP A 148 26.75 -0.89 -15.46
N GLU A 149 27.14 -1.71 -16.42
CA GLU A 149 27.08 -3.18 -16.39
C GLU A 149 28.50 -3.71 -16.61
N ASN A 150 29.06 -4.43 -15.63
CA ASN A 150 30.43 -4.96 -15.67
C ASN A 150 31.44 -3.92 -16.18
N GLU A 151 31.41 -2.71 -15.60
CA GLU A 151 32.26 -1.55 -15.95
C GLU A 151 31.94 -0.82 -17.27
N LYS A 152 31.02 -1.33 -18.11
CA LYS A 152 30.56 -0.61 -19.30
C LYS A 152 29.40 0.31 -18.95
N ILE A 153 29.49 1.60 -19.30
CA ILE A 153 28.36 2.53 -19.18
C ILE A 153 27.25 2.10 -20.14
N ILE A 154 26.07 1.82 -19.60
CA ILE A 154 24.84 1.51 -20.36
C ILE A 154 23.82 2.65 -20.31
N TYR A 155 23.99 3.62 -19.40
CA TYR A 155 23.16 4.82 -19.33
C TYR A 155 23.96 6.01 -18.79
N ASP A 156 23.81 7.17 -19.43
CA ASP A 156 24.39 8.44 -18.97
C ASP A 156 23.43 9.60 -19.28
N SER A 157 22.87 10.19 -18.22
CA SER A 157 21.97 11.35 -18.32
C SER A 157 22.63 12.61 -18.88
N THR A 158 23.96 12.76 -18.79
CA THR A 158 24.68 13.95 -19.26
C THR A 158 24.94 13.92 -20.77
N ALA A 159 24.92 12.73 -21.38
CA ALA A 159 25.14 12.56 -22.81
C ALA A 159 23.96 13.03 -23.68
N LEU A 160 22.83 13.41 -23.06
CA LEU A 160 21.58 13.79 -23.73
C LEU A 160 21.57 15.22 -24.29
N ASP A 161 22.57 16.06 -23.98
CA ASP A 161 22.61 17.49 -24.38
C ASP A 161 23.41 17.80 -25.66
N THR A 162 24.15 16.84 -26.24
CA THR A 162 24.86 17.10 -27.50
C THR A 162 23.91 17.00 -28.70
N GLU A 163 23.87 18.04 -29.55
CA GLU A 163 23.00 18.26 -30.74
C GLU A 163 22.88 17.11 -31.77
N SER A 164 23.50 15.96 -31.54
CA SER A 164 23.38 14.75 -32.36
C SER A 164 22.26 13.80 -31.87
N ILE A 165 21.04 14.31 -31.66
CA ILE A 165 19.85 13.49 -31.33
C ILE A 165 19.51 12.50 -32.46
N SER A 166 20.01 12.72 -33.67
CA SER A 166 19.76 11.87 -34.84
C SER A 166 20.70 10.66 -35.00
N LYS A 167 21.75 10.50 -34.16
CA LYS A 167 22.76 9.42 -34.37
C LYS A 167 23.19 8.59 -33.16
N ARG A 168 22.75 8.90 -31.94
CA ARG A 168 23.07 8.06 -30.76
C ARG A 168 21.83 7.32 -30.26
N LYS A 169 21.84 5.99 -30.37
CA LYS A 169 20.91 5.10 -29.67
C LYS A 169 21.07 5.39 -28.18
N VAL A 170 20.07 6.00 -27.54
CA VAL A 170 19.96 5.98 -26.08
C VAL A 170 19.81 4.50 -25.72
N GLU A 171 20.87 3.89 -25.19
CA GLU A 171 20.83 2.48 -24.76
C GLU A 171 19.81 2.38 -23.62
N PHE A 172 18.70 1.71 -23.89
CA PHE A 172 17.66 1.43 -22.91
C PHE A 172 18.17 0.36 -21.95
N ILE A 173 18.06 0.59 -20.65
CA ILE A 173 18.32 -0.43 -19.64
C ILE A 173 17.10 -1.37 -19.63
N PRO A 174 17.26 -2.67 -19.97
CA PRO A 174 16.19 -3.64 -19.90
C PRO A 174 15.62 -3.75 -18.48
N LEU A 175 14.30 -3.94 -18.35
CA LEU A 175 13.68 -4.11 -17.02
C LEU A 175 14.18 -5.36 -16.28
N GLU A 176 14.59 -6.40 -17.00
CA GLU A 176 15.24 -7.59 -16.42
C GLU A 176 16.60 -7.29 -15.77
N SER A 177 17.23 -6.16 -16.12
CA SER A 177 18.46 -5.63 -15.51
C SER A 177 18.20 -4.69 -14.33
N LEU A 178 16.92 -4.48 -13.97
CA LEU A 178 16.46 -3.68 -12.84
C LEU A 178 15.65 -4.55 -11.88
N PHE A 179 15.22 -3.96 -10.78
CA PHE A 179 14.42 -4.63 -9.76
C PHE A 179 13.36 -3.69 -9.18
N PHE A 180 12.27 -4.30 -8.69
CA PHE A 180 11.23 -3.62 -7.93
C PHE A 180 11.57 -3.65 -6.44
N THR A 181 11.36 -2.56 -5.72
CA THR A 181 11.64 -2.46 -4.27
C THR A 181 10.35 -2.37 -3.46
N MET A 182 10.22 -3.21 -2.44
CA MET A 182 9.17 -3.15 -1.44
C MET A 182 9.77 -2.91 -0.07
N TYR A 183 9.32 -1.86 0.61
CA TYR A 183 9.78 -1.52 1.94
C TYR A 183 8.65 -1.66 2.96
N ILE A 184 8.79 -2.63 3.86
CA ILE A 184 7.87 -2.90 4.95
C ILE A 184 8.43 -2.29 6.23
N ASN A 185 7.78 -1.24 6.72
CA ASN A 185 8.14 -0.54 7.95
C ASN A 185 6.87 -0.18 8.73
N TYR A 186 6.71 -0.77 9.92
CA TYR A 186 5.61 -0.50 10.85
C TYR A 186 5.96 0.52 11.94
N SER A 187 7.10 1.20 11.83
CA SER A 187 7.49 2.23 12.80
C SER A 187 6.54 3.42 12.72
N ILE A 188 5.84 3.71 13.82
CA ILE A 188 4.80 4.76 13.89
C ILE A 188 5.41 6.15 13.68
N TYR A 189 6.65 6.38 14.12
CA TYR A 189 7.35 7.65 14.00
C TYR A 189 8.30 7.72 12.79
N GLY A 190 8.48 6.63 12.04
CA GLY A 190 9.31 6.62 10.84
C GLY A 190 8.57 7.20 9.63
N LEU A 191 9.32 7.60 8.59
CA LEU A 191 8.78 7.93 7.26
C LEU A 191 7.67 8.99 7.27
N ASN A 192 7.74 9.97 8.18
CA ASN A 192 6.82 11.10 8.17
C ASN A 192 7.29 12.09 7.09
N GLU A 193 6.42 12.37 6.11
CA GLU A 193 6.75 13.24 4.97
C GLU A 193 7.23 14.64 5.40
N ALA A 194 6.76 15.15 6.54
CA ALA A 194 7.16 16.45 7.08
C ALA A 194 8.66 16.53 7.37
N ASP A 195 9.29 15.41 7.77
CA ASP A 195 10.70 15.34 8.16
C ASP A 195 11.64 15.55 6.97
N TYR A 196 11.14 15.41 5.74
CA TYR A 196 11.91 15.47 4.49
C TYR A 196 11.60 16.73 3.66
N SER A 197 10.81 17.67 4.20
CA SER A 197 10.33 18.84 3.48
C SER A 197 11.45 19.76 2.97
N LEU A 198 12.59 19.82 3.68
CA LEU A 198 13.77 20.60 3.32
C LEU A 198 14.60 19.99 2.18
N GLU A 199 14.39 18.71 1.87
CA GLU A 199 15.11 18.01 0.79
C GLU A 199 14.54 18.33 -0.61
N ASN A 200 13.50 19.16 -0.67
CA ASN A 200 12.86 19.63 -1.89
C ASN A 200 13.40 20.99 -2.35
N ASN A 201 13.54 21.17 -3.67
CA ASN A 201 14.03 22.41 -4.27
C ASN A 201 12.96 23.21 -5.06
N TYR A 202 11.68 22.84 -5.01
CA TYR A 202 10.63 23.63 -5.68
C TYR A 202 10.28 24.89 -4.87
N MET A 203 11.19 25.88 -4.83
CA MET A 203 10.86 27.19 -4.26
C MET A 203 9.76 27.90 -5.07
N PRO A 204 8.89 28.70 -4.42
CA PRO A 204 7.97 29.60 -5.10
C PRO A 204 8.76 30.60 -5.94
N ILE A 205 8.20 30.99 -7.09
CA ILE A 205 8.66 32.15 -7.84
C ILE A 205 8.47 33.37 -6.92
N GLU A 206 9.56 34.00 -6.47
CA GLU A 206 9.49 35.29 -5.80
C GLU A 206 8.95 36.36 -6.77
N GLY A 207 7.94 37.11 -6.33
CA GLY A 207 7.61 38.41 -6.94
C GLY A 207 6.34 38.52 -7.81
N GLY A 208 5.31 37.71 -7.62
CA GLY A 208 4.03 37.86 -8.34
C GLY A 208 2.82 37.87 -7.41
N PHE A 209 1.92 38.85 -7.58
CA PHE A 209 0.61 38.95 -6.92
C PHE A 209 -0.12 37.59 -6.94
N VAL A 210 -0.69 37.18 -5.80
CA VAL A 210 -1.17 35.81 -5.57
C VAL A 210 -2.71 35.73 -5.71
N PRO A 211 -3.26 35.09 -6.76
CA PRO A 211 -4.69 34.79 -6.88
C PRO A 211 -5.04 33.43 -6.25
N GLU A 212 -6.33 33.22 -5.92
CA GLU A 212 -6.93 32.00 -5.33
C GLU A 212 -6.51 30.65 -5.94
N MET A 213 -5.97 30.63 -7.17
CA MET A 213 -5.35 29.43 -7.76
C MET A 213 -4.16 28.89 -6.95
N MET A 214 -3.57 29.66 -6.02
CA MET A 214 -2.48 29.21 -5.16
C MET A 214 -2.90 28.33 -3.97
N GLU A 215 -4.18 28.08 -3.68
CA GLU A 215 -4.51 27.06 -2.65
C GLU A 215 -4.08 25.65 -3.09
N LYS A 216 -4.17 25.36 -4.40
CA LYS A 216 -3.61 24.13 -5.01
C LYS A 216 -2.08 24.14 -5.08
N VAL A 217 -1.45 25.30 -5.24
CA VAL A 217 0.01 25.44 -5.36
C VAL A 217 0.69 25.41 -3.98
N ILE A 218 0.06 25.98 -2.95
CA ILE A 218 0.48 25.87 -1.54
C ILE A 218 0.35 24.41 -1.07
N LYS A 219 -0.62 23.65 -1.59
CA LYS A 219 -0.72 22.20 -1.36
C LYS A 219 0.45 21.42 -1.98
N ILE A 220 0.87 21.78 -3.20
CA ILE A 220 2.05 21.21 -3.89
C ILE A 220 3.38 21.59 -3.18
N GLN A 221 3.44 22.77 -2.55
CA GLN A 221 4.64 23.26 -1.84
C GLN A 221 4.90 22.55 -0.48
N LYS A 222 3.99 21.66 -0.03
CA LYS A 222 4.17 20.83 1.18
C LYS A 222 4.62 19.39 0.89
N GLU A 223 4.80 18.99 -0.37
CA GLU A 223 4.99 17.57 -0.72
C GLU A 223 6.48 17.20 -0.79
N SER A 224 6.97 16.43 0.18
CA SER A 224 8.29 15.76 0.19
C SER A 224 8.52 14.88 -1.04
N TRP A 225 9.78 14.59 -1.39
CA TRP A 225 10.10 13.51 -2.33
C TRP A 225 9.48 12.17 -1.95
N LEU A 226 9.29 11.92 -0.65
CA LEU A 226 8.59 10.77 -0.11
C LEU A 226 7.10 10.77 -0.48
N THR A 227 6.46 11.95 -0.51
CA THR A 227 5.06 12.13 -0.89
C THR A 227 4.80 11.68 -2.33
N GLN A 228 5.80 11.75 -3.22
CA GLN A 228 5.62 11.27 -4.60
C GLN A 228 6.04 9.81 -4.81
N ILE A 229 6.74 9.18 -3.85
CA ILE A 229 6.93 7.72 -3.76
C ILE A 229 5.61 7.02 -3.31
N PHE A 230 4.48 7.65 -3.62
CA PHE A 230 3.26 7.52 -2.85
C PHE A 230 2.73 6.08 -2.75
N HIS A 231 2.29 5.79 -1.53
CA HIS A 231 1.80 4.56 -0.94
C HIS A 231 0.63 3.82 -1.66
N LYS A 232 0.16 4.26 -2.84
CA LYS A 232 -1.05 3.69 -3.48
C LYS A 232 -0.74 2.37 -4.22
N ASN A 233 -0.73 1.34 -3.39
CA ASN A 233 -0.30 -0.06 -3.52
C ASN A 233 -0.81 -0.91 -4.70
N ASP A 234 -1.86 -0.51 -5.41
CA ASP A 234 -2.53 -1.42 -6.34
C ASP A 234 -2.03 -1.27 -7.78
N GLY A 235 -1.14 -0.33 -8.10
CA GLY A 235 -0.68 -0.12 -9.47
C GLY A 235 0.70 -0.71 -9.78
N TYR A 236 1.59 -0.84 -8.77
CA TYR A 236 3.01 -1.18 -8.91
C TYR A 236 3.73 -0.39 -10.05
N GLN A 237 3.37 0.88 -10.18
CA GLN A 237 3.77 1.75 -11.29
C GLN A 237 5.04 2.54 -10.96
N THR A 238 5.25 2.84 -9.68
CA THR A 238 6.52 3.32 -9.15
C THR A 238 7.33 2.08 -8.75
N PRO A 239 8.58 1.93 -9.19
CA PRO A 239 9.42 0.76 -8.85
C PRO A 239 9.81 0.64 -7.36
N ILE A 240 9.20 1.44 -6.49
CA ILE A 240 9.37 1.46 -5.04
C ILE A 240 7.97 1.52 -4.43
N VAL A 241 7.68 0.66 -3.46
CA VAL A 241 6.44 0.69 -2.67
C VAL A 241 6.75 0.68 -1.17
N LEU A 242 6.04 1.51 -0.43
CA LEU A 242 6.12 1.62 1.03
C LEU A 242 4.86 0.99 1.65
N HIS A 243 5.04 0.02 2.54
CA HIS A 243 3.96 -0.70 3.22
C HIS A 243 4.12 -0.63 4.75
N PRO A 244 3.04 -0.34 5.52
CA PRO A 244 1.67 -0.06 5.09
C PRO A 244 1.49 1.33 4.45
N PHE A 245 0.28 1.60 3.93
CA PHE A 245 -0.07 2.93 3.41
C PHE A 245 -0.08 3.96 4.54
N ARG A 246 0.51 5.13 4.28
CA ARG A 246 0.51 6.28 5.19
C ARG A 246 -0.11 7.50 4.50
N GLU A 247 -0.87 8.27 5.26
CA GLU A 247 -1.37 9.59 4.86
C GLU A 247 -0.92 10.59 5.93
N GLU A 248 -0.09 11.57 5.55
CA GLU A 248 0.52 12.51 6.50
C GLU A 248 1.26 11.82 7.65
N GLY A 249 1.95 10.72 7.34
CA GLY A 249 2.65 9.86 8.32
C GLY A 249 1.75 8.91 9.12
N GLN A 250 0.42 9.01 9.01
CA GLN A 250 -0.53 8.21 9.78
C GLN A 250 -0.87 6.88 9.11
N ILE A 251 -0.88 5.79 9.89
CA ILE A 251 -1.33 4.46 9.46
C ILE A 251 -2.78 4.26 9.93
N ASP A 252 -3.72 4.07 9.00
CA ASP A 252 -5.09 3.65 9.34
C ASP A 252 -5.10 2.15 9.66
N VAL A 253 -4.98 1.85 10.95
CA VAL A 253 -5.01 0.47 11.48
C VAL A 253 -6.33 -0.23 11.16
N ASN A 254 -7.47 0.48 11.13
CA ASN A 254 -8.75 -0.16 10.84
C ASN A 254 -8.81 -0.63 9.39
N ASN A 255 -8.32 0.19 8.47
CA ASN A 255 -8.19 -0.19 7.07
C ASN A 255 -7.18 -1.34 6.89
N GLU A 256 -6.03 -1.32 7.56
CA GLU A 256 -5.07 -2.45 7.49
C GLU A 256 -5.69 -3.75 8.03
N LYS A 257 -6.47 -3.69 9.12
CA LYS A 257 -7.18 -4.87 9.64
C LYS A 257 -8.21 -5.40 8.65
N TYR A 258 -8.91 -4.51 7.95
CA TYR A 258 -9.86 -4.90 6.90
C TYR A 258 -9.16 -5.53 5.70
N LEU A 259 -8.06 -4.93 5.23
CA LEU A 259 -7.25 -5.45 4.12
C LEU A 259 -6.63 -6.80 4.48
N LEU A 260 -6.20 -6.99 5.72
CA LEU A 260 -5.71 -8.28 6.21
C LEU A 260 -6.74 -9.39 6.01
N SER A 261 -7.97 -9.20 6.51
CA SER A 261 -9.02 -10.22 6.41
C SER A 261 -9.29 -10.60 4.96
N GLN A 262 -9.22 -9.63 4.03
CA GLN A 262 -9.36 -9.87 2.60
C GLN A 262 -8.20 -10.67 2.01
N ARG A 263 -6.95 -10.36 2.39
CA ARG A 263 -5.75 -11.09 1.96
C ARG A 263 -5.76 -12.52 2.49
N LEU A 264 -6.04 -12.71 3.78
CA LEU A 264 -6.16 -14.02 4.41
C LEU A 264 -7.27 -14.86 3.78
N LEU A 265 -8.44 -14.27 3.50
CA LEU A 265 -9.52 -14.98 2.81
C LEU A 265 -9.07 -15.56 1.46
N SER A 266 -8.34 -14.78 0.66
CA SER A 266 -7.79 -15.26 -0.62
C SER A 266 -6.84 -16.43 -0.40
N LEU A 267 -5.92 -16.32 0.56
CA LEU A 267 -4.94 -17.35 0.85
C LEU A 267 -5.59 -18.65 1.37
N ILE A 268 -6.56 -18.55 2.28
CA ILE A 268 -7.28 -19.69 2.82
C ILE A 268 -8.03 -20.45 1.72
N ILE A 269 -8.63 -19.72 0.76
CA ILE A 269 -9.41 -20.32 -0.32
C ILE A 269 -8.52 -20.93 -1.40
N GLU A 270 -7.39 -20.29 -1.72
CA GLU A 270 -6.44 -20.82 -2.71
C GLU A 270 -5.57 -21.96 -2.19
N GLU A 271 -5.36 -22.07 -0.87
CA GLU A 271 -4.55 -23.16 -0.33
C GLU A 271 -5.30 -24.49 -0.43
N ASN A 272 -4.67 -25.49 -1.05
CA ASN A 272 -5.24 -26.81 -1.26
C ASN A 272 -5.30 -27.67 0.02
N SER A 273 -4.79 -27.18 1.16
CA SER A 273 -4.87 -27.89 2.42
C SER A 273 -6.30 -27.85 2.98
N SER A 274 -6.66 -28.91 3.71
CA SER A 274 -7.93 -28.97 4.44
C SER A 274 -8.00 -27.95 5.58
N ASN A 275 -6.85 -27.58 6.17
CA ASN A 275 -6.73 -26.65 7.28
C ASN A 275 -5.67 -25.57 6.97
N TYR A 276 -6.05 -24.30 7.00
CA TYR A 276 -5.12 -23.18 6.93
C TYR A 276 -4.69 -22.79 8.35
N HIS A 277 -3.41 -22.93 8.67
CA HIS A 277 -2.87 -22.59 9.98
C HIS A 277 -2.61 -21.08 10.10
N ILE A 278 -3.22 -20.45 11.10
CA ILE A 278 -2.90 -19.07 11.52
C ILE A 278 -1.73 -19.10 12.52
N THR A 279 -1.75 -20.09 13.41
CA THR A 279 -0.67 -20.42 14.35
C THR A 279 -0.54 -21.94 14.42
N GLU A 280 0.39 -22.45 15.22
CA GLU A 280 0.54 -23.89 15.45
C GLU A 280 -0.74 -24.51 16.02
N ASP A 281 -1.44 -23.82 16.93
CA ASP A 281 -2.67 -24.29 17.56
C ASP A 281 -3.95 -23.84 16.84
N LEU A 282 -3.93 -22.71 16.14
CA LEU A 282 -5.14 -22.10 15.57
C LEU A 282 -5.23 -22.30 14.06
N VAL A 283 -6.31 -22.94 13.61
CA VAL A 283 -6.66 -23.11 12.19
C VAL A 283 -7.89 -22.31 11.82
N ALA A 284 -7.92 -21.80 10.59
CA ALA A 284 -9.09 -21.11 10.05
C ALA A 284 -10.26 -22.10 9.90
N SER A 285 -11.39 -21.82 10.55
CA SER A 285 -12.58 -22.70 10.55
C SER A 285 -13.71 -22.12 9.72
N ASN A 286 -14.17 -20.91 10.08
CA ASN A 286 -15.36 -20.30 9.49
C ASN A 286 -15.08 -18.87 9.03
N VAL A 287 -15.91 -18.40 8.09
CA VAL A 287 -16.00 -16.99 7.70
C VAL A 287 -17.41 -16.49 7.94
N SER A 288 -17.52 -15.37 8.64
CA SER A 288 -18.76 -14.63 8.80
C SER A 288 -18.76 -13.45 7.84
N LEU A 289 -19.92 -13.21 7.23
CA LEU A 289 -20.13 -12.09 6.34
C LEU A 289 -21.21 -11.18 6.92
N LEU A 290 -21.00 -9.88 6.75
CA LEU A 290 -21.97 -8.85 7.08
C LEU A 290 -22.22 -8.03 5.82
N PHE A 291 -23.47 -7.99 5.35
CA PHE A 291 -23.85 -7.15 4.21
C PHE A 291 -23.80 -5.67 4.62
N LYS A 292 -23.22 -4.82 3.77
CA LYS A 292 -23.13 -3.39 4.06
C LYS A 292 -24.49 -2.72 3.87
N ASP A 293 -24.93 -1.98 4.88
CA ASP A 293 -26.20 -1.26 4.85
C ASP A 293 -26.18 -0.06 3.89
N LYS A 294 -25.00 0.50 3.63
CA LYS A 294 -24.84 1.68 2.76
C LYS A 294 -24.60 1.29 1.31
N ASP A 295 -25.34 1.96 0.43
CA ASP A 295 -25.20 1.84 -1.02
C ASP A 295 -23.85 2.38 -1.50
N ALA A 296 -23.09 1.54 -2.23
CA ALA A 296 -21.78 1.88 -2.75
C ALA A 296 -21.79 3.11 -3.68
N LEU A 297 -22.89 3.35 -4.39
CA LEU A 297 -23.08 4.49 -5.28
C LEU A 297 -23.20 5.79 -4.49
N ASP A 298 -24.00 5.77 -3.43
CA ASP A 298 -24.20 6.95 -2.58
C ASP A 298 -22.91 7.29 -1.83
N GLU A 299 -22.25 6.28 -1.24
CA GLU A 299 -20.95 6.45 -0.59
C GLU A 299 -19.91 7.06 -1.54
N TYR A 300 -19.91 6.63 -2.82
CA TYR A 300 -18.95 7.12 -3.79
C TYR A 300 -19.24 8.54 -4.27
N ILE A 301 -20.49 8.87 -4.56
CA ILE A 301 -20.88 10.16 -5.13
C ILE A 301 -20.83 11.28 -4.07
N ASN A 302 -21.08 10.97 -2.79
CA ASN A 302 -21.09 11.94 -1.71
C ASN A 302 -19.76 12.73 -1.59
N ILE A 303 -18.60 12.06 -1.69
CA ILE A 303 -17.30 12.70 -1.49
C ILE A 303 -16.96 13.69 -2.63
N PRO A 304 -16.99 13.29 -3.93
CA PRO A 304 -16.76 14.21 -5.03
C PRO A 304 -17.77 15.35 -5.06
N ILE A 305 -19.06 15.09 -4.81
CA ILE A 305 -20.07 16.16 -4.79
C ILE A 305 -19.76 17.18 -3.71
N ARG A 306 -19.41 16.74 -2.49
CA ARG A 306 -19.01 17.66 -1.41
C ARG A 306 -17.84 18.56 -1.84
N GLN A 307 -16.82 18.00 -2.49
CA GLN A 307 -15.67 18.76 -2.99
C GLN A 307 -16.02 19.70 -4.15
N ILE A 308 -17.02 19.37 -4.96
CA ILE A 308 -17.40 20.13 -6.17
C ILE A 308 -18.37 21.28 -5.84
N ILE A 309 -19.24 21.13 -4.85
CA ILE A 309 -20.25 22.13 -4.45
C ILE A 309 -19.59 23.45 -4.03
N GLU A 310 -18.34 23.41 -3.54
CA GLU A 310 -17.57 24.58 -3.13
C GLU A 310 -16.99 25.38 -4.33
N SER A 311 -17.15 24.90 -5.57
CA SER A 311 -16.58 25.53 -6.78
C SER A 311 -17.66 25.91 -7.81
N ASN A 312 -18.06 27.18 -7.84
CA ASN A 312 -18.92 27.73 -8.90
C ASN A 312 -18.09 28.68 -9.79
N ASP A 313 -18.12 28.49 -11.11
CA ASP A 313 -17.31 29.27 -12.06
C ASP A 313 -18.17 30.30 -12.82
N PHE A 314 -18.90 31.12 -12.07
CA PHE A 314 -19.88 32.07 -12.63
C PHE A 314 -19.26 33.08 -13.60
N SER A 315 -18.07 33.58 -13.29
CA SER A 315 -17.37 34.58 -14.13
C SER A 315 -17.01 34.01 -15.50
N LYS A 316 -16.58 32.75 -15.54
CA LYS A 316 -16.29 32.02 -16.77
C LYS A 316 -17.56 31.79 -17.59
N VAL A 317 -18.65 31.36 -16.94
CA VAL A 317 -19.95 31.15 -17.60
C VAL A 317 -20.43 32.46 -18.23
N GLU A 318 -20.44 33.57 -17.49
CA GLU A 318 -20.86 34.87 -18.02
C GLU A 318 -20.03 35.31 -19.24
N SER A 319 -18.73 35.02 -19.25
CA SER A 319 -17.85 35.33 -20.40
C SER A 319 -18.23 34.52 -21.65
N ILE A 320 -18.51 33.22 -21.48
CA ILE A 320 -18.89 32.30 -22.56
C ILE A 320 -20.26 32.70 -23.14
N LEU A 321 -21.23 32.97 -22.26
CA LEU A 321 -22.58 33.35 -22.67
C LEU A 321 -22.60 34.69 -23.42
N LYS A 322 -21.71 35.64 -23.09
CA LYS A 322 -21.56 36.90 -23.84
C LYS A 322 -21.00 36.71 -25.25
N GLN A 323 -20.12 35.72 -25.47
CA GLN A 323 -19.51 35.46 -26.78
C GLN A 323 -20.38 34.61 -27.72
N GLY A 324 -21.27 33.77 -27.17
CA GLY A 324 -22.02 32.77 -27.94
C GLY A 324 -23.44 33.15 -28.39
N ARG A 325 -23.90 34.39 -28.17
CA ARG A 325 -25.31 34.80 -28.45
C ARG A 325 -25.68 34.81 -29.93
N ASP A 326 -24.73 34.91 -30.85
CA ASP A 326 -25.01 35.24 -32.25
C ASP A 326 -25.01 34.04 -33.23
N THR A 327 -24.85 32.79 -32.78
CA THR A 327 -24.42 31.69 -33.68
C THR A 327 -25.36 30.50 -33.89
N LEU A 328 -26.46 30.33 -33.14
CA LEU A 328 -27.33 29.13 -33.25
C LEU A 328 -28.74 29.48 -33.76
N HIS A 329 -29.26 28.70 -34.71
CA HIS A 329 -30.62 28.87 -35.23
C HIS A 329 -31.69 28.27 -34.29
N ARG A 330 -32.93 28.75 -34.41
CA ARG A 330 -34.06 28.30 -33.56
C ARG A 330 -34.29 26.79 -33.62
N ASP A 331 -34.26 26.19 -34.82
CA ASP A 331 -34.49 24.76 -35.02
C ASP A 331 -33.37 23.90 -34.42
N GLU A 332 -32.12 24.36 -34.54
CA GLU A 332 -30.96 23.71 -33.91
C GLU A 332 -31.09 23.74 -32.38
N THR A 333 -31.55 24.86 -31.82
CA THR A 333 -31.75 25.01 -30.37
C THR A 333 -32.87 24.10 -29.86
N ILE A 334 -33.96 23.94 -30.62
CA ILE A 334 -35.04 22.99 -30.29
C ILE A 334 -34.52 21.54 -30.33
N SER A 335 -33.72 21.19 -31.33
CA SER A 335 -33.10 19.86 -31.43
C SER A 335 -32.20 19.57 -30.22
N LEU A 336 -31.36 20.52 -29.83
CA LEU A 336 -30.49 20.41 -28.65
C LEU A 336 -31.30 20.19 -27.36
N LEU A 337 -32.37 20.96 -27.15
CA LEU A 337 -33.24 20.80 -25.98
C LEU A 337 -33.97 19.46 -25.96
N ASN A 338 -34.41 18.96 -27.12
CA ASN A 338 -35.04 17.65 -27.21
C ASN A 338 -34.06 16.53 -26.81
N ASN A 339 -32.82 16.59 -27.31
CA ASN A 339 -31.78 15.64 -26.92
C ASN A 339 -31.46 15.73 -25.43
N TYR A 340 -31.40 16.95 -24.90
CA TYR A 340 -31.13 17.18 -23.49
C TYR A 340 -32.25 16.65 -22.58
N TYR A 341 -33.50 16.90 -22.94
CA TYR A 341 -34.68 16.35 -22.28
C TYR A 341 -34.66 14.81 -22.28
N ASN A 342 -34.46 14.19 -23.45
CA ASN A 342 -34.44 12.73 -23.59
C ASN A 342 -33.35 12.11 -22.71
N PHE A 343 -32.15 12.71 -22.72
CA PHE A 343 -31.05 12.25 -21.88
C PHE A 343 -31.39 12.28 -20.38
N ILE A 344 -31.96 13.38 -19.89
CA ILE A 344 -32.38 13.49 -18.47
C ILE A 344 -33.47 12.47 -18.16
N TYR A 345 -34.47 12.34 -19.04
CA TYR A 345 -35.59 11.44 -18.86
C TYR A 345 -35.14 9.97 -18.76
N GLU A 346 -34.27 9.52 -19.66
CA GLU A 346 -33.74 8.14 -19.68
C GLU A 346 -32.85 7.79 -18.47
N ASN A 347 -32.30 8.81 -17.79
CA ASN A 347 -31.37 8.68 -16.66
C ASN A 347 -31.94 9.24 -15.35
N ILE A 348 -33.26 9.47 -15.28
CA ILE A 348 -33.92 10.15 -14.15
C ILE A 348 -33.69 9.45 -12.80
N ILE A 349 -33.62 8.13 -12.79
CA ILE A 349 -33.35 7.34 -11.58
C ILE A 349 -31.98 7.66 -10.99
N LEU A 350 -30.96 7.69 -11.85
CA LEU A 350 -29.60 8.04 -11.44
C LEU A 350 -29.51 9.52 -11.03
N LEU A 351 -30.19 10.41 -11.77
CA LEU A 351 -30.25 11.83 -11.44
C LEU A 351 -30.85 12.07 -10.06
N ASN A 352 -31.93 11.38 -9.70
CA ASN A 352 -32.56 11.48 -8.38
C ASN A 352 -31.60 11.11 -7.25
N LYS A 353 -30.71 10.12 -7.45
CA LYS A 353 -29.64 9.82 -6.49
C LYS A 353 -28.68 10.98 -6.31
N PHE A 354 -28.20 11.58 -7.40
CA PHE A 354 -27.35 12.78 -7.32
C PHE A 354 -28.06 13.93 -6.60
N LYS A 355 -29.34 14.18 -6.92
CA LYS A 355 -30.14 15.25 -6.29
C LYS A 355 -30.30 15.03 -4.78
N ASN A 356 -30.60 13.81 -4.34
CA ASN A 356 -30.74 13.49 -2.92
C ASN A 356 -29.46 13.81 -2.16
N THR A 357 -28.29 13.42 -2.70
CA THR A 357 -27.00 13.79 -2.12
C THR A 357 -26.80 15.29 -2.01
N ILE A 358 -27.14 16.06 -3.05
CA ILE A 358 -26.91 17.50 -3.10
C ILE A 358 -27.82 18.28 -2.15
N GLN A 359 -29.07 17.84 -1.98
CA GLN A 359 -30.00 18.46 -1.03
C GLN A 359 -29.47 18.47 0.42
N PHE A 360 -28.56 17.55 0.77
CA PHE A 360 -27.89 17.57 2.08
C PHE A 360 -26.82 18.66 2.22
N TYR A 361 -26.27 19.18 1.10
CA TYR A 361 -25.08 20.03 1.09
C TYR A 361 -25.29 21.43 0.51
N ASN A 362 -26.22 21.61 -0.43
CA ASN A 362 -26.43 22.88 -1.11
C ASN A 362 -27.89 23.37 -0.98
N ASN A 363 -28.05 24.57 -0.42
CA ASN A 363 -29.34 25.26 -0.33
C ASN A 363 -29.52 26.33 -1.40
N ASP A 364 -28.46 26.70 -2.14
CA ASP A 364 -28.53 27.73 -3.17
C ASP A 364 -29.11 27.17 -4.47
N SER A 365 -30.07 27.89 -5.05
CA SER A 365 -30.73 27.56 -6.31
C SER A 365 -30.05 28.22 -7.51
N ASN A 366 -29.18 29.21 -7.27
CA ASN A 366 -28.55 29.99 -8.33
C ASN A 366 -27.20 29.37 -8.73
N THR A 367 -27.21 28.39 -9.62
CA THR A 367 -26.01 27.68 -10.08
C THR A 367 -25.56 28.08 -11.48
N ASP A 368 -24.29 27.83 -11.81
CA ASP A 368 -23.73 28.03 -13.15
C ASP A 368 -24.51 27.28 -14.24
N LEU A 369 -24.97 26.05 -13.95
CA LEU A 369 -25.80 25.25 -14.84
C LEU A 369 -27.16 25.89 -15.08
N LEU A 370 -27.79 26.45 -14.03
CA LEU A 370 -29.06 27.17 -14.18
C LEU A 370 -28.89 28.37 -15.11
N MET A 371 -27.78 29.11 -14.98
CA MET A 371 -27.46 30.23 -15.89
C MET A 371 -27.28 29.78 -17.35
N ILE A 372 -26.58 28.65 -17.57
CA ILE A 372 -26.43 28.06 -18.92
C ILE A 372 -27.81 27.67 -19.49
N ASN A 373 -28.64 27.00 -18.70
CA ASN A 373 -29.98 26.58 -19.13
C ASN A 373 -30.86 27.78 -19.49
N ILE A 374 -30.87 28.84 -18.66
CA ILE A 374 -31.63 30.06 -18.91
C ILE A 374 -31.16 30.76 -20.19
N ASP A 375 -29.85 30.90 -20.40
CA ASP A 375 -29.32 31.55 -21.60
C ASP A 375 -29.77 30.84 -22.88
N ILE A 376 -29.73 29.50 -22.89
CA ILE A 376 -30.17 28.72 -24.05
C ILE A 376 -31.66 28.88 -24.31
N ILE A 377 -32.48 28.91 -23.26
CA ILE A 377 -33.92 29.19 -23.39
C ILE A 377 -34.14 30.62 -23.90
N SER A 378 -33.36 31.60 -23.43
CA SER A 378 -33.48 33.00 -23.87
C SER A 378 -33.22 33.19 -25.37
N ARG A 379 -32.34 32.37 -25.95
CA ARG A 379 -32.07 32.33 -27.41
C ARG A 379 -33.28 31.84 -28.21
N LEU A 380 -34.13 30.96 -27.67
CA LEU A 380 -35.35 30.52 -28.35
C LEU A 380 -36.43 31.59 -28.44
N ILE A 381 -36.58 32.36 -27.35
CA ILE A 381 -37.65 33.34 -27.20
C ILE A 381 -37.21 34.75 -27.63
N ASN A 382 -35.93 34.93 -27.95
CA ASN A 382 -35.31 36.20 -28.38
C ASN A 382 -35.54 37.35 -27.40
N ILE A 383 -35.47 37.06 -26.09
CA ILE A 383 -35.71 38.05 -25.02
C ILE A 383 -34.39 38.34 -24.30
N ASN A 384 -33.94 39.60 -24.40
CA ASN A 384 -32.73 40.07 -23.72
C ASN A 384 -32.99 40.33 -22.23
N GLY A 385 -32.05 39.91 -21.35
CA GLY A 385 -31.96 40.40 -19.97
C GLY A 385 -32.60 39.55 -18.85
N TYR A 386 -33.13 38.35 -19.12
CA TYR A 386 -33.84 37.54 -18.10
C TYR A 386 -32.95 36.87 -17.03
N ASN A 387 -31.62 36.88 -17.18
CA ASN A 387 -30.70 36.38 -16.13
C ASN A 387 -30.86 37.14 -14.79
N ILE A 388 -31.40 38.37 -14.82
CA ILE A 388 -31.68 39.19 -13.63
C ILE A 388 -32.98 38.74 -12.95
N VAL A 389 -34.00 38.34 -13.72
CA VAL A 389 -35.33 37.97 -13.22
C VAL A 389 -35.32 36.68 -12.41
N VAL A 390 -34.54 35.66 -12.82
CA VAL A 390 -34.44 34.40 -12.07
C VAL A 390 -33.64 34.59 -10.78
N LYS A 391 -32.58 35.41 -10.82
CA LYS A 391 -31.78 35.76 -9.63
C LYS A 391 -32.61 36.50 -8.57
N GLU A 392 -33.59 37.30 -8.97
CA GLU A 392 -34.40 38.12 -8.06
C GLU A 392 -35.73 37.48 -7.62
N ARG A 393 -36.37 36.65 -8.46
CA ARG A 393 -37.74 36.13 -8.23
C ARG A 393 -37.88 34.60 -8.25
N GLY A 394 -36.80 33.88 -8.55
CA GLY A 394 -36.74 32.42 -8.49
C GLY A 394 -37.30 31.68 -9.71
N LEU A 395 -37.04 30.35 -9.75
CA LEU A 395 -37.34 29.47 -10.88
C LEU A 395 -38.82 29.37 -11.24
N GLN A 396 -39.71 29.36 -10.23
CA GLN A 396 -41.16 29.26 -10.42
C GLN A 396 -41.72 30.47 -11.19
N PHE A 397 -41.26 31.68 -10.85
CA PHE A 397 -41.65 32.91 -11.54
C PHE A 397 -41.16 32.89 -12.99
N TYR A 398 -39.92 32.46 -13.21
CA TYR A 398 -39.36 32.32 -14.56
C TYR A 398 -40.17 31.38 -15.45
N LEU A 399 -40.59 30.22 -14.94
CA LEU A 399 -41.42 29.26 -15.68
C LEU A 399 -42.76 29.87 -16.10
N GLN A 400 -43.40 30.67 -15.24
CA GLN A 400 -44.65 31.35 -15.58
C GLN A 400 -44.47 32.37 -16.70
N GLU A 401 -43.38 33.15 -16.65
CA GLU A 401 -43.07 34.18 -17.64
C GLU A 401 -42.78 33.61 -19.05
N ILE A 402 -42.03 32.52 -19.13
CA ILE A 402 -41.65 31.94 -20.44
C ILE A 402 -42.78 31.17 -21.11
N LYS A 403 -43.84 30.79 -20.37
CA LYS A 403 -44.93 29.94 -20.88
C LYS A 403 -45.62 30.54 -22.11
N GLN A 404 -45.82 31.85 -22.13
CA GLN A 404 -46.49 32.54 -23.24
C GLN A 404 -45.66 32.59 -24.54
N TYR A 405 -44.37 32.31 -24.49
CA TYR A 405 -43.44 32.44 -25.62
C TYR A 405 -43.07 31.10 -26.28
N LEU A 406 -43.45 29.97 -25.68
CA LEU A 406 -43.09 28.64 -26.14
C LEU A 406 -44.34 27.80 -26.45
N PRO A 407 -44.33 26.97 -27.51
CA PRO A 407 -45.31 25.91 -27.69
C PRO A 407 -45.40 24.99 -26.46
N GLU A 408 -46.58 24.46 -26.14
CA GLU A 408 -46.82 23.70 -24.90
C GLU A 408 -45.91 22.47 -24.77
N ASP A 409 -45.59 21.79 -25.87
CA ASP A 409 -44.71 20.63 -25.90
C ASP A 409 -43.24 20.99 -25.55
N ILE A 410 -42.74 22.10 -26.09
CA ILE A 410 -41.41 22.64 -25.80
C ILE A 410 -41.37 23.17 -24.36
N TYR A 411 -42.43 23.85 -23.93
CA TYR A 411 -42.55 24.38 -22.57
C TYR A 411 -42.46 23.27 -21.52
N GLU A 412 -43.20 22.16 -21.67
CA GLU A 412 -43.16 21.07 -20.69
C GLU A 412 -41.78 20.39 -20.65
N LYS A 413 -41.08 20.28 -21.79
CA LYS A 413 -39.68 19.79 -21.81
C LYS A 413 -38.72 20.74 -21.09
N VAL A 414 -38.83 22.05 -21.35
CA VAL A 414 -38.01 23.08 -20.68
C VAL A 414 -38.26 23.06 -19.17
N LYS A 415 -39.52 23.03 -18.76
CA LYS A 415 -39.93 22.91 -17.36
C LYS A 415 -39.36 21.66 -16.70
N PHE A 416 -39.43 20.51 -17.39
CA PHE A 416 -38.84 19.28 -16.91
C PHE A 416 -37.33 19.39 -16.72
N ILE A 417 -36.60 19.95 -17.70
CA ILE A 417 -35.15 20.16 -17.61
C ILE A 417 -34.81 21.03 -16.40
N LEU A 418 -35.44 22.20 -16.28
CA LEU A 418 -35.16 23.16 -15.23
C LEU A 418 -35.44 22.61 -13.83
N ILE A 419 -36.56 21.91 -13.62
CA ILE A 419 -36.90 21.30 -12.32
C ILE A 419 -35.93 20.15 -11.97
N ASN A 420 -35.51 19.36 -12.96
CA ASN A 420 -34.64 18.22 -12.70
C ASN A 420 -33.17 18.58 -12.58
N THR A 421 -32.76 19.74 -13.10
CA THR A 421 -31.38 20.24 -12.99
C THR A 421 -31.20 21.34 -11.95
N ASP A 422 -32.27 21.72 -11.26
CA ASP A 422 -32.25 22.70 -10.17
C ASP A 422 -31.19 22.34 -9.11
N LYS A 423 -30.48 23.36 -8.62
CA LYS A 423 -29.36 23.27 -7.64
C LYS A 423 -28.12 22.49 -8.08
N LEU A 424 -28.09 21.91 -9.28
CA LEU A 424 -26.88 21.27 -9.80
C LEU A 424 -25.94 22.34 -10.36
N ASN A 425 -24.64 22.22 -10.11
CA ASN A 425 -23.64 22.99 -10.85
C ASN A 425 -23.11 22.18 -12.05
N PHE A 426 -22.43 22.83 -12.99
CA PHE A 426 -21.94 22.19 -14.22
C PHE A 426 -21.05 20.98 -13.93
N ASN A 427 -20.13 21.10 -12.97
CA ASN A 427 -19.20 20.03 -12.64
C ASN A 427 -19.92 18.77 -12.10
N VAL A 428 -20.95 18.95 -11.26
CA VAL A 428 -21.79 17.85 -10.79
C VAL A 428 -22.61 17.26 -11.93
N PHE A 429 -23.18 18.09 -12.80
CA PHE A 429 -23.96 17.61 -13.94
C PHE A 429 -23.10 16.83 -14.94
N ASN A 430 -21.89 17.30 -15.24
CA ASN A 430 -20.93 16.61 -16.08
C ASN A 430 -20.51 15.26 -15.46
N LEU A 431 -20.29 15.22 -14.14
CA LEU A 431 -20.06 13.96 -13.43
C LEU A 431 -21.24 12.99 -13.59
N PHE A 432 -22.48 13.47 -13.46
CA PHE A 432 -23.70 12.69 -13.71
C PHE A 432 -23.77 12.18 -15.15
N GLN A 433 -23.44 13.02 -16.14
CA GLN A 433 -23.42 12.62 -17.55
C GLN A 433 -22.44 11.49 -17.80
N ILE A 434 -21.21 11.60 -17.30
CA ILE A 434 -20.22 10.53 -17.45
C ILE A 434 -20.68 9.28 -16.70
N PHE A 435 -21.19 9.40 -15.48
CA PHE A 435 -21.72 8.26 -14.71
C PHE A 435 -22.85 7.52 -15.45
N SER A 436 -23.68 8.25 -16.19
CA SER A 436 -24.77 7.69 -16.99
C SER A 436 -24.23 6.74 -18.08
N ILE A 437 -23.06 7.02 -18.66
CA ILE A 437 -22.40 6.10 -19.62
C ILE A 437 -22.12 4.75 -18.96
N TYR A 438 -21.52 4.76 -17.76
CA TYR A 438 -21.16 3.55 -17.03
C TYR A 438 -22.40 2.77 -16.61
N PHE A 439 -23.37 3.48 -16.05
CA PHE A 439 -24.63 2.91 -15.59
C PHE A 439 -25.37 2.18 -16.72
N ASN A 440 -25.55 2.86 -17.86
CA ASN A 440 -26.24 2.29 -19.03
C ASN A 440 -25.44 1.16 -19.68
N PHE A 441 -24.11 1.27 -19.75
CA PHE A 441 -23.26 0.19 -20.24
C PHE A 441 -23.49 -1.09 -19.44
N TRP A 442 -23.46 -1.03 -18.11
CA TRP A 442 -23.61 -2.22 -17.27
C TRP A 442 -25.03 -2.79 -17.30
N ILE A 443 -26.06 -1.95 -17.40
CA ILE A 443 -27.44 -2.41 -17.63
C ILE A 443 -27.52 -3.27 -18.89
N ASN A 444 -26.97 -2.75 -19.99
CA ASN A 444 -26.98 -3.46 -21.27
C ASN A 444 -26.11 -4.73 -21.21
N TYR A 445 -24.95 -4.66 -20.54
CA TYR A 445 -24.02 -5.78 -20.40
C TYR A 445 -24.65 -6.98 -19.66
N PHE A 446 -25.46 -6.72 -18.64
CA PHE A 446 -26.16 -7.76 -17.88
C PHE A 446 -27.59 -8.05 -18.39
N ASN A 447 -28.07 -7.30 -19.39
CA ASN A 447 -29.44 -7.37 -19.90
C ASN A 447 -30.50 -7.20 -18.78
N ILE A 448 -30.31 -6.19 -17.94
CA ILE A 448 -31.18 -5.93 -16.78
C ILE A 448 -32.33 -4.99 -17.18
N ASP A 449 -33.55 -5.32 -16.77
CA ASP A 449 -34.66 -4.37 -16.83
C ASP A 449 -34.45 -3.25 -15.78
N LYS A 450 -34.21 -2.03 -16.27
CA LYS A 450 -34.01 -0.81 -15.48
C LYS A 450 -35.06 -0.65 -14.39
N ASN A 451 -36.33 -0.92 -14.71
CA ASN A 451 -37.43 -0.67 -13.79
C ASN A 451 -37.45 -1.68 -12.65
N ASN A 452 -37.23 -2.96 -12.95
CA ASN A 452 -37.26 -4.03 -11.94
C ASN A 452 -36.12 -3.93 -10.92
N LEU A 453 -34.90 -3.62 -11.35
CA LEU A 453 -33.75 -3.55 -10.44
C LEU A 453 -33.74 -2.27 -9.60
N LEU A 454 -34.15 -1.14 -10.17
CA LEU A 454 -33.86 0.18 -9.62
C LEU A 454 -35.03 0.86 -8.89
N LEU A 455 -36.28 0.43 -9.11
CA LEU A 455 -37.47 0.98 -8.44
C LEU A 455 -37.71 0.44 -7.03
N GLY A 456 -36.73 -0.25 -6.44
CA GLY A 456 -36.76 -0.56 -5.01
C GLY A 456 -37.38 -1.91 -4.64
N ASN A 457 -37.41 -2.89 -5.55
CA ASN A 457 -37.73 -4.27 -5.15
C ASN A 457 -36.76 -4.70 -4.03
N ILE A 458 -37.31 -5.05 -2.86
CA ILE A 458 -36.53 -5.41 -1.67
C ILE A 458 -35.79 -6.73 -1.87
N ASP A 459 -36.37 -7.63 -2.68
CA ASP A 459 -35.82 -8.97 -2.97
C ASP A 459 -34.55 -8.90 -3.85
N LEU A 460 -34.31 -7.77 -4.51
CA LEU A 460 -33.15 -7.52 -5.38
C LEU A 460 -32.08 -6.64 -4.73
N ILE A 461 -32.11 -6.45 -3.41
CA ILE A 461 -31.16 -5.59 -2.70
C ILE A 461 -29.71 -6.06 -2.87
N PHE A 462 -29.48 -7.36 -2.99
CA PHE A 462 -28.15 -7.94 -3.22
C PHE A 462 -27.61 -7.55 -4.60
N GLU A 463 -28.38 -7.84 -5.65
CA GLU A 463 -28.06 -7.56 -7.04
C GLU A 463 -27.87 -6.06 -7.27
N ARG A 464 -28.76 -5.24 -6.69
CA ARG A 464 -28.70 -3.79 -6.79
C ARG A 464 -27.40 -3.23 -6.21
N ASN A 465 -27.01 -3.66 -5.01
CA ASN A 465 -25.76 -3.20 -4.39
C ASN A 465 -24.52 -3.69 -5.15
N LEU A 466 -24.54 -4.92 -5.67
CA LEU A 466 -23.47 -5.41 -6.53
C LEU A 466 -23.35 -4.61 -7.82
N PHE A 467 -24.47 -4.33 -8.47
CA PHE A 467 -24.53 -3.52 -9.67
C PHE A 467 -23.96 -2.11 -9.42
N TYR A 468 -24.40 -1.44 -8.36
CA TYR A 468 -23.86 -0.14 -7.96
C TYR A 468 -22.37 -0.17 -7.62
N TYR A 469 -21.91 -1.23 -6.95
CA TYR A 469 -20.48 -1.42 -6.74
C TYR A 469 -19.71 -1.61 -8.05
N ILE A 470 -20.25 -2.33 -9.05
CA ILE A 470 -19.62 -2.50 -10.37
C ILE A 470 -19.54 -1.16 -11.11
N VAL A 471 -20.61 -0.37 -11.13
CA VAL A 471 -20.65 0.97 -11.74
C VAL A 471 -19.59 1.88 -11.09
N THR A 472 -19.58 1.97 -9.76
CA THR A 472 -18.60 2.83 -9.05
C THR A 472 -17.18 2.33 -9.18
N LYS A 473 -16.95 1.01 -9.12
CA LYS A 473 -15.61 0.44 -9.21
C LYS A 473 -15.03 0.59 -10.62
N SER A 474 -15.83 0.43 -11.68
CA SER A 474 -15.37 0.69 -13.05
C SER A 474 -14.98 2.15 -13.25
N PHE A 475 -15.74 3.10 -12.69
CA PHE A 475 -15.39 4.52 -12.70
C PHE A 475 -14.14 4.82 -11.84
N LYS A 476 -13.90 4.12 -10.73
CA LYS A 476 -12.63 4.20 -10.00
C LYS A 476 -11.44 3.65 -10.81
N ILE A 477 -11.67 2.60 -11.60
CA ILE A 477 -10.61 1.94 -12.38
C ILE A 477 -10.10 2.84 -13.53
N ILE A 478 -10.95 3.62 -14.21
CA ILE A 478 -10.48 4.49 -15.30
C ILE A 478 -9.44 5.54 -14.85
N ARG A 479 -9.44 5.88 -13.55
CA ARG A 479 -8.49 6.81 -12.95
C ARG A 479 -7.09 6.20 -12.78
N TYR A 480 -6.93 4.89 -12.92
CA TYR A 480 -5.61 4.27 -12.89
C TYR A 480 -4.79 4.76 -14.10
N PRO A 481 -3.49 5.04 -13.95
CA PRO A 481 -2.70 5.58 -15.04
C PRO A 481 -2.69 4.73 -16.32
N LYS A 482 -2.90 3.40 -16.23
CA LYS A 482 -3.10 2.48 -17.37
C LYS A 482 -4.25 2.93 -18.29
N TYR A 483 -5.25 3.60 -17.74
CA TYR A 483 -6.45 4.06 -18.43
C TYR A 483 -6.53 5.59 -18.58
N ARG A 484 -5.47 6.32 -18.19
CA ARG A 484 -5.47 7.80 -18.18
C ARG A 484 -5.73 8.40 -19.55
N SER A 485 -5.28 7.76 -20.63
CA SER A 485 -5.57 8.21 -22.01
C SER A 485 -7.05 8.15 -22.38
N LEU A 486 -7.82 7.29 -21.69
CA LEU A 486 -9.26 7.09 -21.88
C LEU A 486 -10.09 7.92 -20.90
N ASN A 487 -9.49 8.45 -19.82
CA ASN A 487 -10.18 9.27 -18.82
C ASN A 487 -10.35 10.73 -19.32
N ARG A 488 -11.29 10.95 -20.24
CA ARG A 488 -11.61 12.25 -20.82
C ARG A 488 -12.82 12.89 -20.15
N ILE A 489 -12.85 14.22 -20.06
CA ILE A 489 -13.97 14.98 -19.50
C ILE A 489 -14.16 16.20 -20.41
N ASP A 490 -15.40 16.54 -20.74
CA ASP A 490 -15.69 17.71 -21.56
C ASP A 490 -15.62 19.01 -20.77
N THR A 491 -15.35 20.11 -21.47
CA THR A 491 -15.24 21.44 -20.87
C THR A 491 -16.59 22.15 -20.82
N ILE A 492 -16.70 23.16 -19.96
CA ILE A 492 -17.93 23.96 -19.82
C ILE A 492 -18.29 24.70 -21.11
N GLU A 493 -17.28 25.10 -21.90
CA GLU A 493 -17.45 25.74 -23.21
C GLU A 493 -18.15 24.79 -24.18
N TYR A 494 -17.65 23.54 -24.28
CA TYR A 494 -18.27 22.54 -25.16
C TYR A 494 -19.71 22.25 -24.73
N PHE A 495 -19.92 22.02 -23.43
CA PHE A 495 -21.25 21.74 -22.90
C PHE A 495 -22.22 22.91 -23.13
N SER A 496 -21.80 24.15 -22.88
CA SER A 496 -22.64 25.33 -23.11
C SER A 496 -23.10 25.49 -24.57
N ALA A 497 -22.33 24.97 -25.52
CA ALA A 497 -22.65 25.01 -26.94
C ALA A 497 -23.54 23.85 -27.42
N LYS A 498 -23.47 22.68 -26.77
CA LYS A 498 -24.08 21.43 -27.26
C LYS A 498 -25.01 20.71 -26.28
N LEU A 499 -25.06 21.13 -25.02
CA LEU A 499 -25.86 20.51 -23.93
C LEU A 499 -25.67 19.00 -23.76
N ASN A 500 -24.56 18.46 -24.25
CA ASN A 500 -24.25 17.05 -24.21
C ASN A 500 -22.75 16.82 -24.06
N LEU A 501 -22.39 15.57 -23.82
CA LEU A 501 -21.01 15.13 -23.92
C LEU A 501 -20.62 15.00 -25.40
N SER A 502 -19.34 15.23 -25.70
CA SER A 502 -18.77 15.00 -27.01
C SER A 502 -18.77 13.51 -27.35
N GLU A 503 -18.96 13.19 -28.63
CA GLU A 503 -18.87 11.81 -29.11
C GLU A 503 -17.53 11.17 -28.75
N ILE A 504 -16.46 11.97 -28.75
CA ILE A 504 -15.12 11.55 -28.34
C ILE A 504 -15.12 11.08 -26.89
N THR A 505 -15.67 11.88 -25.96
CA THR A 505 -15.77 11.51 -24.54
C THR A 505 -16.60 10.23 -24.37
N ILE A 506 -17.77 10.14 -24.99
CA ILE A 506 -18.64 8.95 -24.94
C ILE A 506 -17.92 7.71 -25.46
N ASN A 507 -17.26 7.82 -26.61
CA ASN A 507 -16.56 6.70 -27.24
C ASN A 507 -15.38 6.24 -26.40
N THR A 508 -14.59 7.15 -25.82
CA THR A 508 -13.44 6.78 -24.98
C THR A 508 -13.83 6.06 -23.70
N HIS A 509 -14.86 6.51 -22.99
CA HIS A 509 -15.38 5.80 -21.81
C HIS A 509 -15.98 4.44 -22.16
N THR A 510 -16.71 4.36 -23.29
CA THR A 510 -17.31 3.10 -23.77
C THR A 510 -16.25 2.09 -24.18
N GLU A 511 -15.20 2.54 -24.87
CA GLU A 511 -14.05 1.71 -25.25
C GLU A 511 -13.31 1.19 -24.02
N PHE A 512 -13.12 2.04 -23.00
CA PHE A 512 -12.58 1.64 -21.71
C PHE A 512 -13.39 0.49 -21.09
N LEU A 513 -14.71 0.62 -21.03
CA LEU A 513 -15.59 -0.40 -20.43
C LEU A 513 -15.55 -1.73 -21.19
N LYS A 514 -15.50 -1.68 -22.54
CA LYS A 514 -15.29 -2.87 -23.38
C LYS A 514 -13.94 -3.54 -23.10
N LYS A 515 -12.86 -2.76 -22.99
CA LYS A 515 -11.52 -3.27 -22.63
C LYS A 515 -11.51 -3.91 -21.24
N LEU A 516 -12.14 -3.26 -20.26
CA LEU A 516 -12.23 -3.73 -18.88
C LEU A 516 -12.93 -5.09 -18.76
N THR A 517 -13.95 -5.34 -19.59
CA THR A 517 -14.75 -6.57 -19.55
C THR A 517 -14.15 -7.72 -20.35
N GLN A 518 -13.42 -7.43 -21.44
CA GLN A 518 -12.98 -8.46 -22.39
C GLN A 518 -11.49 -8.82 -22.30
N LYS A 519 -10.64 -7.90 -21.83
CA LYS A 519 -9.18 -8.02 -21.98
C LYS A 519 -8.38 -7.77 -20.71
N ASP A 520 -8.97 -7.20 -19.66
CA ASP A 520 -8.20 -6.83 -18.47
C ASP A 520 -8.20 -7.92 -17.40
N GLU A 521 -7.17 -8.77 -17.43
CA GLU A 521 -6.94 -9.79 -16.42
C GLU A 521 -6.01 -9.37 -15.27
N SER A 522 -5.69 -8.08 -15.18
CA SER A 522 -4.80 -7.57 -14.14
C SER A 522 -5.41 -7.64 -12.72
N HIS A 523 -4.55 -7.52 -11.71
CA HIS A 523 -4.95 -7.43 -10.31
C HIS A 523 -5.85 -6.20 -10.01
N ILE A 524 -5.69 -5.12 -10.76
CA ILE A 524 -6.52 -3.90 -10.64
C ILE A 524 -8.00 -4.21 -10.90
N SER A 525 -8.29 -5.16 -11.81
CA SER A 525 -9.64 -5.55 -12.18
C SER A 525 -10.21 -6.72 -11.36
N ILE A 526 -9.42 -7.44 -10.56
CA ILE A 526 -9.88 -8.63 -9.80
C ILE A 526 -11.16 -8.33 -9.02
N LYS A 527 -11.20 -7.23 -8.27
CA LYS A 527 -12.35 -6.90 -7.43
C LYS A 527 -13.61 -6.55 -8.23
N ILE A 528 -13.48 -6.02 -9.45
CA ILE A 528 -14.66 -5.79 -10.30
C ILE A 528 -15.08 -7.09 -11.01
N ARG A 529 -14.12 -7.90 -11.48
CA ARG A 529 -14.39 -9.22 -12.06
C ARG A 529 -15.08 -10.15 -11.06
N GLN A 530 -14.68 -10.12 -9.79
CA GLN A 530 -15.38 -10.80 -8.69
C GLN A 530 -16.86 -10.43 -8.66
N SER A 531 -17.17 -9.13 -8.57
CA SER A 531 -18.55 -8.66 -8.52
C SER A 531 -19.33 -8.96 -9.81
N ILE A 532 -18.69 -8.87 -10.98
CA ILE A 532 -19.31 -9.21 -12.26
C ILE A 532 -19.71 -10.69 -12.30
N ASN A 533 -18.82 -11.59 -11.89
CA ASN A 533 -19.11 -13.03 -11.89
C ASN A 533 -20.18 -13.40 -10.87
N VAL A 534 -20.12 -12.85 -9.66
CA VAL A 534 -21.15 -13.09 -8.65
C VAL A 534 -22.51 -12.52 -9.07
N LEU A 535 -22.57 -11.32 -9.66
CA LEU A 535 -23.83 -10.76 -10.18
C LEU A 535 -24.36 -11.58 -11.36
N ARG A 536 -23.50 -12.01 -12.28
CA ARG A 536 -23.89 -12.87 -13.40
C ARG A 536 -24.46 -14.20 -12.90
N LEU A 537 -23.85 -14.80 -11.88
CA LEU A 537 -24.35 -16.02 -11.25
C LEU A 537 -25.70 -15.78 -10.57
N ALA A 538 -25.86 -14.66 -9.84
CA ALA A 538 -27.13 -14.31 -9.20
C ALA A 538 -28.28 -14.15 -10.20
N LEU A 539 -28.01 -13.57 -11.38
CA LEU A 539 -29.01 -13.38 -12.43
C LEU A 539 -29.34 -14.67 -13.19
N LYS A 540 -28.36 -15.56 -13.41
CA LYS A 540 -28.55 -16.80 -14.17
C LYS A 540 -29.04 -17.98 -13.33
N SER A 541 -28.55 -18.09 -12.10
CA SER A 541 -28.73 -19.24 -11.22
C SER A 541 -28.91 -18.77 -9.77
N PRO A 542 -30.02 -18.05 -9.48
CA PRO A 542 -30.26 -17.47 -8.15
C PRO A 542 -30.35 -18.51 -7.03
N GLU A 543 -30.75 -19.75 -7.37
CA GLU A 543 -30.90 -20.87 -6.43
C GLU A 543 -29.58 -21.59 -6.09
N SER A 544 -28.46 -21.21 -6.73
CA SER A 544 -27.17 -21.83 -6.45
C SER A 544 -26.79 -21.68 -4.97
N ASN A 545 -26.15 -22.70 -4.41
CA ASN A 545 -25.77 -22.73 -3.00
C ASN A 545 -25.00 -21.46 -2.56
N LEU A 546 -24.12 -20.97 -3.42
CA LEU A 546 -23.33 -19.76 -3.18
C LEU A 546 -24.19 -18.49 -3.11
N ILE A 547 -25.11 -18.30 -4.07
CA ILE A 547 -25.98 -17.12 -4.11
C ILE A 547 -27.01 -17.17 -2.99
N SER A 548 -27.62 -18.33 -2.75
CA SER A 548 -28.53 -18.57 -1.63
C SER A 548 -27.86 -18.24 -0.29
N PHE A 549 -26.59 -18.64 -0.12
CA PHE A 549 -25.81 -18.25 1.05
C PHE A 549 -25.61 -16.72 1.15
N TYR A 550 -25.16 -16.07 0.09
CA TYR A 550 -24.94 -14.62 0.09
C TYR A 550 -26.22 -13.81 0.33
N LYS A 551 -27.36 -14.22 -0.25
CA LYS A 551 -28.66 -13.59 -0.01
C LYS A 551 -29.15 -13.83 1.41
N GLY A 552 -28.96 -15.03 1.96
CA GLY A 552 -29.37 -15.39 3.32
C GLY A 552 -28.66 -14.61 4.44
N ILE A 553 -27.57 -13.90 4.13
CA ILE A 553 -26.83 -13.04 5.08
C ILE A 553 -27.45 -11.64 5.20
N ILE A 554 -28.30 -11.23 4.26
CA ILE A 554 -28.91 -9.89 4.28
C ILE A 554 -29.85 -9.78 5.49
N GLY A 555 -29.57 -8.84 6.38
CA GLY A 555 -30.34 -8.61 7.60
C GLY A 555 -30.02 -9.57 8.75
N ASN A 556 -29.23 -10.63 8.54
CA ASN A 556 -28.78 -11.57 9.58
C ASN A 556 -27.35 -12.06 9.30
N PRO A 557 -26.35 -11.60 10.07
CA PRO A 557 -24.98 -12.08 9.93
C PRO A 557 -24.93 -13.60 10.13
N ASN A 558 -24.34 -14.32 9.18
CA ASN A 558 -24.19 -15.76 9.29
C ASN A 558 -22.78 -16.20 8.92
N SER A 559 -22.36 -17.33 9.47
CA SER A 559 -21.04 -17.92 9.22
C SER A 559 -21.15 -19.18 8.37
N ILE A 560 -20.12 -19.42 7.56
CA ILE A 560 -19.95 -20.65 6.80
C ILE A 560 -18.56 -21.22 7.05
N ASN A 561 -18.47 -22.54 7.13
CA ASN A 561 -17.17 -23.21 7.20
C ASN A 561 -16.41 -23.03 5.88
N PHE A 562 -15.09 -22.82 5.94
CA PHE A 562 -14.27 -22.61 4.73
C PHE A 562 -14.33 -23.77 3.73
N LYS A 563 -14.43 -25.02 4.21
CA LYS A 563 -14.56 -26.19 3.33
C LYS A 563 -15.85 -26.13 2.52
N ARG A 564 -16.96 -25.81 3.18
CA ARG A 564 -18.28 -25.67 2.53
C ARG A 564 -18.32 -24.48 1.58
N LEU A 565 -17.67 -23.36 1.95
CA LEU A 565 -17.54 -22.22 1.05
C LEU A 565 -16.71 -22.58 -0.20
N LYS A 566 -15.61 -23.34 -0.05
CA LYS A 566 -14.84 -23.87 -1.19
C LYS A 566 -15.73 -24.74 -2.07
N GLU A 567 -16.48 -25.68 -1.50
CA GLU A 567 -17.42 -26.53 -2.25
C GLU A 567 -18.41 -25.69 -3.07
N TYR A 568 -19.05 -24.69 -2.45
CA TYR A 568 -20.00 -23.81 -3.15
C TYR A 568 -19.35 -23.00 -4.28
N ILE A 569 -18.11 -22.56 -4.09
CA ILE A 569 -17.34 -21.86 -5.12
C ILE A 569 -16.99 -22.81 -6.27
N GLU A 570 -16.52 -24.02 -5.96
CA GLU A 570 -16.15 -25.04 -6.96
C GLU A 570 -17.36 -25.47 -7.80
N GLU A 571 -18.54 -25.61 -7.19
CA GLU A 571 -19.81 -25.86 -7.89
C GLU A 571 -20.21 -24.71 -8.83
N SER A 572 -19.86 -23.47 -8.46
CA SER A 572 -20.33 -22.27 -9.15
C SER A 572 -19.36 -21.74 -10.21
N LYS A 573 -18.06 -22.07 -10.12
CA LYS A 573 -17.02 -21.38 -10.88
C LYS A 573 -16.91 -21.81 -12.35
N GLU A 574 -17.54 -22.92 -12.74
CA GLU A 574 -17.34 -23.55 -14.05
C GLU A 574 -15.82 -23.66 -14.38
N ASN A 575 -15.34 -22.94 -15.40
CA ASN A 575 -13.92 -22.92 -15.81
C ASN A 575 -13.12 -21.72 -15.26
N ALA A 576 -13.75 -20.84 -14.47
CA ALA A 576 -13.10 -19.64 -13.95
C ALA A 576 -12.35 -19.90 -12.63
N GLU A 577 -11.44 -18.99 -12.27
CA GLU A 577 -10.65 -19.11 -11.05
C GLU A 577 -11.53 -18.94 -9.79
N PRO A 578 -11.34 -19.76 -8.73
CA PRO A 578 -12.11 -19.67 -7.48
C PRO A 578 -12.11 -18.27 -6.85
N ILE A 579 -10.99 -17.55 -6.99
CA ILE A 579 -10.84 -16.18 -6.46
C ILE A 579 -11.93 -15.24 -7.00
N LEU A 580 -12.46 -15.48 -8.20
CA LEU A 580 -13.49 -14.65 -8.84
C LEU A 580 -14.90 -14.85 -8.25
N PHE A 581 -15.08 -15.81 -7.35
CA PHE A 581 -16.36 -16.10 -6.66
C PHE A 581 -16.26 -15.86 -5.16
N LEU A 582 -15.15 -15.29 -4.68
CA LEU A 582 -15.02 -14.84 -3.30
C LEU A 582 -16.05 -13.75 -2.97
N PRO A 583 -16.43 -13.63 -1.67
CA PRO A 583 -17.32 -12.58 -1.20
C PRO A 583 -16.94 -11.19 -1.74
N PRO A 584 -17.82 -10.54 -2.53
CA PRO A 584 -17.55 -9.21 -3.08
C PRO A 584 -17.51 -8.13 -1.98
N ARG A 585 -16.92 -6.96 -2.29
CA ARG A 585 -16.71 -5.86 -1.30
C ARG A 585 -18.00 -5.21 -0.75
N VAL A 586 -19.17 -5.65 -1.22
CA VAL A 586 -20.47 -5.34 -0.60
C VAL A 586 -20.64 -6.06 0.75
N PHE A 587 -19.80 -7.05 1.04
CA PHE A 587 -19.69 -7.68 2.35
C PHE A 587 -18.48 -7.15 3.14
N LEU A 588 -18.64 -7.08 4.45
CA LEU A 588 -17.56 -7.11 5.43
C LEU A 588 -17.31 -8.57 5.80
N THR A 589 -16.04 -8.90 6.08
CA THR A 589 -15.60 -10.27 6.31
C THR A 589 -14.93 -10.38 7.67
N GLU A 590 -15.36 -11.35 8.47
CA GLU A 590 -14.70 -11.76 9.70
C GLU A 590 -14.30 -13.23 9.65
N ILE A 591 -13.07 -13.53 10.08
CA ILE A 591 -12.53 -14.88 10.11
C ILE A 591 -12.64 -15.43 11.53
N PHE A 592 -13.09 -16.68 11.64
CA PHE A 592 -13.19 -17.45 12.87
C PHE A 592 -12.26 -18.66 12.81
N LEU A 593 -11.68 -18.99 13.96
CA LEU A 593 -10.63 -19.97 14.13
C LEU A 593 -11.10 -21.09 15.07
N LYS A 594 -10.44 -22.25 14.94
CA LYS A 594 -10.55 -23.40 15.81
C LYS A 594 -9.20 -23.74 16.41
N SER A 595 -9.16 -23.97 17.72
CA SER A 595 -7.99 -24.47 18.45
C SER A 595 -7.88 -25.99 18.29
N ILE A 596 -6.70 -26.48 17.95
CA ILE A 596 -6.41 -27.91 17.77
C ILE A 596 -6.30 -28.59 19.14
N SER A 597 -5.57 -27.99 20.08
CA SER A 597 -5.33 -28.55 21.42
C SER A 597 -6.60 -28.63 22.27
N THR A 598 -7.41 -27.57 22.26
CA THR A 598 -8.63 -27.49 23.10
C THR A 598 -9.90 -27.87 22.37
N ASN A 599 -9.84 -28.06 21.05
CA ASN A 599 -11.00 -28.24 20.16
C ASN A 599 -12.04 -27.09 20.21
N LYS A 600 -11.69 -25.96 20.84
CA LYS A 600 -12.54 -24.78 20.94
C LYS A 600 -12.69 -24.12 19.57
N ASP A 601 -13.93 -23.96 19.12
CA ASP A 601 -14.26 -23.33 17.84
C ASP A 601 -14.78 -21.89 18.02
N ASN A 602 -15.09 -21.21 16.92
CA ASN A 602 -15.67 -19.86 16.86
C ASN A 602 -14.81 -18.80 17.59
N ILE A 603 -13.50 -18.94 17.52
CA ILE A 603 -12.56 -17.93 18.04
C ILE A 603 -12.41 -16.84 16.97
N ASN A 604 -12.98 -15.65 17.22
CA ASN A 604 -12.81 -14.53 16.29
C ASN A 604 -11.31 -14.20 16.14
N ILE A 605 -10.82 -14.02 14.91
CA ILE A 605 -9.41 -13.69 14.62
C ILE A 605 -8.92 -12.44 15.37
N LYS A 606 -9.83 -11.53 15.74
CA LYS A 606 -9.51 -10.35 16.56
C LYS A 606 -9.06 -10.69 17.99
N LYS A 607 -9.25 -11.93 18.46
CA LYS A 607 -8.87 -12.40 19.79
C LYS A 607 -7.44 -12.97 19.86
N ILE A 608 -6.77 -13.15 18.72
CA ILE A 608 -5.36 -13.55 18.73
C ILE A 608 -4.50 -12.40 19.26
N SER A 609 -3.32 -12.72 19.77
CA SER A 609 -2.39 -11.71 20.28
C SER A 609 -1.95 -10.74 19.19
N SER A 610 -1.56 -9.52 19.57
CA SER A 610 -1.06 -8.52 18.62
C SER A 610 0.14 -9.03 17.81
N GLY A 611 1.04 -9.81 18.43
CA GLY A 611 2.19 -10.42 17.76
C GLY A 611 1.81 -11.46 16.71
N GLU A 612 0.87 -12.36 17.02
CA GLU A 612 0.34 -13.34 16.05
C GLU A 612 -0.35 -12.64 14.88
N TYR A 613 -1.11 -11.60 15.20
CA TYR A 613 -1.81 -10.78 14.21
C TYR A 613 -0.83 -10.11 13.25
N GLN A 614 0.21 -9.46 13.79
CA GLN A 614 1.21 -8.77 12.98
C GLN A 614 2.00 -9.74 12.10
N LYS A 615 2.44 -10.89 12.62
CA LYS A 615 3.13 -11.93 11.83
C LYS A 615 2.30 -12.34 10.60
N ASN A 616 1.04 -12.68 10.84
CA ASN A 616 0.12 -13.06 9.77
C ASN A 616 -0.14 -11.90 8.79
N ALA A 617 -0.16 -10.67 9.28
CA ALA A 617 -0.31 -9.48 8.45
C ALA A 617 0.86 -9.26 7.51
N ILE A 618 2.09 -9.33 8.01
CA ILE A 618 3.29 -9.18 7.19
C ILE A 618 3.34 -10.26 6.11
N ILE A 619 3.19 -11.53 6.50
CA ILE A 619 3.26 -12.67 5.56
C ILE A 619 2.17 -12.57 4.49
N SER A 620 0.92 -12.33 4.88
CA SER A 620 -0.19 -12.25 3.91
C SER A 620 -0.07 -11.02 3.01
N SER A 621 0.44 -9.90 3.52
CA SER A 621 0.73 -8.70 2.73
C SER A 621 1.83 -8.95 1.70
N LEU A 622 2.95 -9.56 2.12
CA LEU A 622 4.05 -9.95 1.24
C LEU A 622 3.57 -10.83 0.09
N ILE A 623 2.85 -11.90 0.40
CA ILE A 623 2.31 -12.81 -0.62
C ILE A 623 1.35 -12.08 -1.56
N TYR A 624 0.47 -11.25 -1.01
CA TYR A 624 -0.47 -10.46 -1.80
C TYR A 624 0.26 -9.54 -2.78
N HIS A 625 1.27 -8.80 -2.31
CA HIS A 625 2.04 -7.90 -3.17
C HIS A 625 2.84 -8.66 -4.23
N LEU A 626 3.52 -9.75 -3.86
CA LEU A 626 4.24 -10.60 -4.81
C LEU A 626 3.34 -11.13 -5.93
N LYS A 627 2.16 -11.67 -5.59
CA LYS A 627 1.17 -12.15 -6.58
C LYS A 627 0.69 -11.04 -7.52
N ASN A 628 0.45 -9.84 -6.99
CA ASN A 628 0.00 -8.74 -7.82
C ASN A 628 1.10 -8.24 -8.77
N ILE A 629 2.36 -8.16 -8.31
CA ILE A 629 3.49 -7.80 -9.18
C ILE A 629 3.65 -8.86 -10.28
N ASP A 630 3.57 -10.14 -9.91
CA ASP A 630 3.64 -11.27 -10.86
C ASP A 630 2.51 -11.26 -11.90
N SER A 631 1.33 -10.73 -11.55
CA SER A 631 0.17 -10.67 -12.45
C SER A 631 0.28 -9.63 -13.57
N ILE A 632 1.31 -8.78 -13.56
CA ILE A 632 1.51 -7.76 -14.59
C ILE A 632 2.04 -8.45 -15.86
N GLU A 633 1.18 -8.53 -16.87
CA GLU A 633 1.55 -9.11 -18.17
C GLU A 633 2.71 -8.35 -18.83
N SER A 634 3.74 -9.10 -19.20
CA SER A 634 4.85 -8.64 -20.03
C SER A 634 4.32 -8.34 -21.43
N GLN A 635 4.48 -7.10 -21.91
CA GLN A 635 4.07 -6.78 -23.28
C GLN A 635 4.97 -7.50 -24.29
N PRO A 636 4.43 -8.04 -25.39
CA PRO A 636 5.23 -8.71 -26.39
C PRO A 636 6.23 -7.73 -27.03
N GLU A 637 7.50 -8.13 -27.06
CA GLU A 637 8.54 -7.50 -27.86
C GLU A 637 8.17 -7.62 -29.34
N GLN A 638 7.53 -6.58 -29.91
CA GLN A 638 7.52 -6.42 -31.37
C GLN A 638 7.81 -4.98 -31.79
N ASN A 639 8.91 -4.87 -32.53
CA ASN A 639 9.36 -3.80 -33.42
C ASN A 639 10.03 -2.56 -32.80
N SER A 640 10.96 -2.01 -33.58
CA SER A 640 11.84 -0.86 -33.33
C SER A 640 11.15 0.46 -32.97
N ASP A 641 9.81 0.47 -32.90
CA ASP A 641 8.98 1.55 -32.34
C ASP A 641 8.68 1.38 -30.84
N ALA A 642 9.25 0.35 -30.18
CA ALA A 642 9.18 0.07 -28.74
C ALA A 642 9.50 1.28 -27.84
N LEU A 643 10.26 2.25 -28.36
CA LEU A 643 10.62 3.52 -27.71
C LEU A 643 9.43 4.46 -27.45
N LYS A 644 8.38 4.45 -28.29
CA LYS A 644 7.14 5.19 -28.01
C LYS A 644 6.21 4.41 -27.07
N ALA A 645 6.22 3.07 -27.16
CA ALA A 645 5.35 2.22 -26.34
C ALA A 645 5.77 2.21 -24.86
N ILE A 646 7.06 2.04 -24.54
CA ILE A 646 7.54 1.93 -23.14
C ILE A 646 7.35 3.25 -22.37
N LYS A 647 7.60 4.41 -23.00
CA LYS A 647 7.35 5.73 -22.40
C LYS A 647 5.85 6.07 -22.20
N LEU A 648 4.94 5.26 -22.77
CA LEU A 648 3.49 5.42 -22.67
C LEU A 648 2.83 4.35 -21.77
N THR A 649 3.53 3.28 -21.39
CA THR A 649 2.97 2.26 -20.51
C THR A 649 2.98 2.68 -19.05
N ALA A 650 1.92 2.33 -18.33
CA ALA A 650 1.70 2.75 -16.96
C ALA A 650 2.09 1.71 -15.90
N THR A 651 2.49 0.50 -16.30
CA THR A 651 2.80 -0.64 -15.42
C THR A 651 3.97 -1.42 -16.03
N TYR A 652 4.87 -1.94 -15.20
CA TYR A 652 6.07 -2.67 -15.64
C TYR A 652 6.13 -4.04 -14.98
N SER A 653 6.49 -5.06 -15.76
CA SER A 653 6.72 -6.41 -15.24
C SER A 653 8.20 -6.54 -14.84
N PHE A 654 8.47 -6.60 -13.54
CA PHE A 654 9.82 -6.82 -13.00
C PHE A 654 10.01 -8.29 -12.69
N GLU A 655 11.13 -8.88 -13.14
CA GLU A 655 11.48 -10.27 -12.82
C GLU A 655 12.21 -10.39 -11.46
N ASN A 656 12.77 -9.29 -10.97
CA ASN A 656 13.60 -9.24 -9.76
C ASN A 656 12.94 -8.34 -8.71
N ILE A 657 12.75 -8.86 -7.49
CA ILE A 657 12.08 -8.16 -6.39
C ILE A 657 13.02 -8.05 -5.20
N TYR A 658 13.19 -6.84 -4.67
CA TYR A 658 13.94 -6.53 -3.46
C TYR A 658 12.97 -6.16 -2.35
N ILE A 659 13.05 -6.83 -1.20
CA ILE A 659 12.12 -6.66 -0.08
C ILE A 659 12.91 -6.29 1.17
N LEU A 660 12.63 -5.10 1.69
CA LEU A 660 13.17 -4.56 2.93
C LEU A 660 12.17 -4.82 4.06
N LEU A 661 12.62 -5.52 5.10
CA LEU A 661 11.83 -5.82 6.30
C LEU A 661 12.49 -5.12 7.48
N ASP A 662 11.94 -3.99 7.92
CA ASP A 662 12.53 -3.17 8.98
C ASP A 662 11.81 -3.37 10.31
N GLU A 663 12.54 -4.01 11.24
CA GLU A 663 12.15 -4.31 12.61
C GLU A 663 10.73 -4.88 12.74
N ILE A 664 10.36 -5.71 11.77
CA ILE A 664 9.02 -6.29 11.65
C ILE A 664 8.68 -7.24 12.79
N GLU A 665 9.70 -7.74 13.49
CA GLU A 665 9.64 -8.75 14.52
C GLU A 665 9.48 -8.22 15.96
N LEU A 666 9.48 -6.90 16.15
CA LEU A 666 9.49 -6.26 17.49
C LEU A 666 8.34 -6.69 18.42
N TYR A 667 7.17 -7.04 17.88
CA TYR A 667 6.03 -7.48 18.69
C TYR A 667 5.80 -9.00 18.63
N PHE A 668 6.71 -9.75 18.02
CA PHE A 668 6.62 -11.20 17.95
C PHE A 668 7.03 -11.82 19.28
N HIS A 669 6.36 -12.91 19.66
CA HIS A 669 6.90 -13.82 20.65
C HIS A 669 8.24 -14.39 20.12
N PRO A 670 9.27 -14.63 20.97
CA PRO A 670 10.57 -15.16 20.53
C PRO A 670 10.48 -16.40 19.63
N GLU A 671 9.60 -17.35 19.96
CA GLU A 671 9.35 -18.53 19.10
C GLU A 671 8.88 -18.16 17.69
N TYR A 672 8.08 -17.10 17.54
CA TYR A 672 7.66 -16.64 16.21
C TYR A 672 8.79 -15.96 15.45
N GLN A 673 9.73 -15.30 16.12
CA GLN A 673 10.94 -14.78 15.47
C GLN A 673 11.78 -15.93 14.93
N ARG A 674 11.99 -16.98 15.74
CA ARG A 674 12.74 -18.19 15.37
C ARG A 674 12.12 -18.95 14.18
N LEU A 675 10.79 -18.97 14.08
CA LEU A 675 10.08 -19.69 13.01
C LEU A 675 9.86 -18.84 11.74
N PHE A 676 10.11 -17.53 11.79
CA PHE A 676 9.61 -16.58 10.78
C PHE A 676 10.13 -16.85 9.37
N ILE A 677 11.45 -16.98 9.18
CA ILE A 677 12.05 -17.15 7.86
C ILE A 677 11.57 -18.47 7.23
N ASN A 678 11.54 -19.55 8.01
CA ASN A 678 11.03 -20.83 7.53
C ASN A 678 9.54 -20.75 7.11
N GLU A 679 8.66 -20.17 7.94
CA GLU A 679 7.24 -20.01 7.58
C GLU A 679 7.05 -19.15 6.31
N LEU A 680 7.84 -18.08 6.17
CA LEU A 680 7.81 -17.20 5.00
C LEU A 680 8.21 -17.95 3.73
N LEU A 681 9.36 -18.64 3.75
CA LEU A 681 9.88 -19.39 2.61
C LEU A 681 8.95 -20.53 2.20
N LEU A 682 8.38 -21.27 3.17
CA LEU A 682 7.39 -22.32 2.92
C LEU A 682 6.11 -21.81 2.27
N LYS A 683 5.66 -20.60 2.63
CA LYS A 683 4.47 -20.00 1.99
C LYS A 683 4.77 -19.48 0.60
N ILE A 684 5.94 -18.92 0.36
CA ILE A 684 6.36 -18.46 -0.97
C ILE A 684 6.54 -19.64 -1.92
N SER A 685 7.12 -20.75 -1.45
CA SER A 685 7.38 -21.94 -2.30
C SER A 685 6.11 -22.63 -2.80
N LYS A 686 4.97 -22.43 -2.12
CA LYS A 686 3.65 -22.93 -2.55
C LYS A 686 3.02 -22.11 -3.68
N ILE A 687 3.56 -20.94 -4.01
CA ILE A 687 3.01 -20.04 -5.02
C ILE A 687 3.60 -20.37 -6.39
N LYS A 688 2.73 -20.48 -7.40
CA LYS A 688 3.11 -20.65 -8.80
C LYS A 688 3.23 -19.27 -9.45
N PHE A 689 4.43 -18.71 -9.43
CA PHE A 689 4.72 -17.44 -10.08
C PHE A 689 4.86 -17.64 -11.60
N LYS A 690 4.36 -16.70 -12.39
CA LYS A 690 4.40 -16.73 -13.87
C LYS A 690 5.59 -15.95 -14.45
N ASN A 691 5.96 -14.84 -13.82
CA ASN A 691 6.94 -13.88 -14.32
C ASN A 691 8.10 -13.63 -13.33
N LEU A 692 7.87 -13.73 -12.03
CA LEU A 692 8.91 -13.46 -11.01
C LEU A 692 9.98 -14.54 -11.00
N LYS A 693 11.24 -14.16 -11.21
CA LYS A 693 12.40 -15.07 -11.20
C LYS A 693 13.22 -15.01 -9.92
N ASN A 694 13.39 -13.82 -9.34
CA ASN A 694 14.28 -13.67 -8.19
C ASN A 694 13.68 -12.79 -7.10
N ILE A 695 13.83 -13.21 -5.84
CA ILE A 695 13.45 -12.42 -4.65
C ILE A 695 14.68 -12.27 -3.75
N ASN A 696 14.98 -11.04 -3.33
CA ASN A 696 16.02 -10.75 -2.35
C ASN A 696 15.42 -10.05 -1.13
N PHE A 697 15.50 -10.68 0.04
CA PHE A 697 15.12 -10.09 1.32
C PHE A 697 16.31 -9.41 1.98
N LEU A 698 16.10 -8.24 2.57
CA LEU A 698 16.99 -7.63 3.56
C LEU A 698 16.21 -7.40 4.85
N PHE A 699 16.64 -8.07 5.93
CA PHE A 699 16.13 -7.87 7.27
C PHE A 699 16.95 -6.80 7.99
N VAL A 700 16.33 -5.69 8.35
CA VAL A 700 16.92 -4.72 9.27
C VAL A 700 16.42 -5.10 10.65
N THR A 701 17.27 -5.73 11.47
CA THR A 701 16.81 -6.47 12.64
C THR A 701 17.72 -6.30 13.84
N HIS A 702 17.10 -6.36 15.01
CA HIS A 702 17.76 -6.50 16.32
C HIS A 702 17.58 -7.90 16.92
N SER A 703 17.02 -8.83 16.16
CA SER A 703 16.68 -10.15 16.65
C SER A 703 17.81 -11.16 16.41
N PRO A 704 18.37 -11.77 17.46
CA PRO A 704 19.31 -12.88 17.31
C PRO A 704 18.66 -14.09 16.64
N PHE A 705 17.34 -14.26 16.79
CA PHE A 705 16.59 -15.40 16.25
C PHE A 705 16.46 -15.32 14.73
N ILE A 706 16.26 -14.12 14.18
CA ILE A 706 16.28 -13.91 12.73
C ILE A 706 17.70 -14.07 12.21
N LEU A 707 18.68 -13.52 12.93
CA LEU A 707 20.08 -13.56 12.52
C LEU A 707 20.65 -14.99 12.49
N SER A 708 20.18 -15.89 13.36
CA SER A 708 20.65 -17.28 13.40
C SER A 708 20.32 -18.10 12.14
N ASP A 709 19.37 -17.65 11.32
CA ASP A 709 19.01 -18.30 10.06
C ASP A 709 19.79 -17.75 8.85
N ILE A 710 20.59 -16.70 9.04
CA ILE A 710 21.24 -15.97 7.94
C ILE A 710 22.76 -16.18 8.00
N PRO A 711 23.41 -16.68 6.92
CA PRO A 711 24.86 -16.80 6.85
C PRO A 711 25.57 -15.46 6.99
N LYS A 712 26.70 -15.44 7.71
CA LYS A 712 27.46 -14.23 8.04
C LYS A 712 27.86 -13.41 6.81
N ASN A 713 28.11 -14.09 5.70
CA ASN A 713 28.49 -13.45 4.46
C ASN A 713 27.36 -12.58 3.89
N ASN A 714 26.11 -12.82 4.29
CA ASN A 714 24.94 -12.03 3.91
C ASN A 714 24.55 -11.00 5.00
N VAL A 715 25.42 -10.71 5.98
CA VAL A 715 25.13 -9.80 7.09
C VAL A 715 26.07 -8.60 7.09
N LEU A 716 25.49 -7.40 7.11
CA LEU A 716 26.19 -6.15 7.37
C LEU A 716 26.03 -5.75 8.84
N PHE A 717 27.14 -5.64 9.57
CA PHE A 717 27.19 -5.12 10.93
C PHE A 717 27.62 -3.65 10.95
N LEU A 718 26.89 -2.79 11.67
CA LEU A 718 27.16 -1.37 11.84
C LEU A 718 27.46 -1.00 13.30
N GLU A 719 28.52 -0.23 13.50
CA GLU A 719 28.83 0.47 14.75
C GLU A 719 29.43 1.84 14.42
N LYS A 720 28.93 2.87 15.10
CA LYS A 720 29.24 4.29 14.94
C LYS A 720 29.21 4.73 13.49
N GLY A 721 28.17 4.29 12.77
CA GLY A 721 27.98 4.59 11.35
C GLY A 721 28.98 3.94 10.40
N LYS A 722 29.81 3.00 10.85
CA LYS A 722 30.80 2.30 10.02
C LYS A 722 30.57 0.79 10.01
N PRO A 723 30.92 0.11 8.90
CA PRO A 723 30.84 -1.35 8.83
C PRO A 723 31.92 -1.99 9.70
N ILE A 724 31.57 -3.07 10.39
CA ILE A 724 32.48 -3.82 11.25
C ILE A 724 32.81 -5.15 10.59
N LYS A 725 34.09 -5.40 10.33
CA LYS A 725 34.57 -6.69 9.79
C LYS A 725 34.85 -7.74 10.88
N THR A 726 34.92 -7.33 12.15
CA THR A 726 35.56 -8.06 13.26
C THR A 726 34.61 -8.81 14.20
N MET A 727 33.42 -9.25 13.74
CA MET A 727 32.75 -10.34 14.46
C MET A 727 33.50 -11.63 14.12
N ASN A 728 34.13 -12.29 15.09
CA ASN A 728 34.79 -13.58 14.85
C ASN A 728 33.77 -14.73 14.71
N GLU A 729 32.56 -14.54 15.22
CA GLU A 729 31.55 -15.60 15.29
C GLU A 729 30.76 -15.69 13.99
N ASP A 730 30.42 -16.92 13.61
CA ASP A 730 29.47 -17.19 12.54
C ASP A 730 28.05 -16.95 13.05
N THR A 731 27.17 -16.51 12.15
CA THR A 731 25.77 -16.21 12.48
C THR A 731 24.85 -17.39 12.28
N PHE A 732 25.02 -18.12 11.17
CA PHE A 732 24.16 -19.25 10.83
C PHE A 732 24.27 -20.39 11.84
N ALA A 733 23.13 -20.84 12.38
CA ALA A 733 23.01 -21.85 13.43
C ALA A 733 23.82 -21.55 14.71
N SER A 734 24.16 -20.28 14.95
CA SER A 734 24.92 -19.87 16.13
C SER A 734 24.06 -19.82 17.39
N ASN A 735 24.72 -19.87 18.56
CA ASN A 735 24.02 -19.78 19.84
C ASN A 735 23.41 -18.38 20.01
N ILE A 736 22.11 -18.32 20.32
CA ILE A 736 21.36 -17.07 20.47
C ILE A 736 21.96 -16.14 21.55
N HIS A 737 22.47 -16.68 22.66
CA HIS A 737 23.10 -15.88 23.71
C HIS A 737 24.40 -15.23 23.23
N THR A 738 25.17 -15.97 22.43
CA THR A 738 26.41 -15.51 21.81
C THR A 738 26.11 -14.39 20.80
N LEU A 739 25.10 -14.58 19.95
CA LEU A 739 24.62 -13.53 19.03
C LEU A 739 24.05 -12.31 19.76
N LEU A 740 23.36 -12.50 20.90
CA LEU A 740 22.90 -11.40 21.74
C LEU A 740 24.06 -10.55 22.23
N GLN A 741 25.09 -11.20 22.76
CA GLN A 741 26.25 -10.53 23.34
C GLN A 741 27.10 -9.83 22.27
N HIS A 742 27.53 -10.60 21.26
CA HIS A 742 28.45 -10.11 20.25
C HIS A 742 27.69 -9.42 19.11
N GLY A 743 26.72 -10.09 18.48
CA GLY A 743 25.96 -9.58 17.33
C GLY A 743 25.20 -8.26 17.56
N PHE A 744 24.74 -7.97 18.78
CA PHE A 744 24.06 -6.70 19.13
C PHE A 744 24.89 -5.78 20.03
N PHE A 745 26.18 -6.06 20.15
CA PHE A 745 27.14 -5.21 20.85
C PHE A 745 26.79 -4.97 22.32
N LEU A 746 26.26 -5.96 23.04
CA LEU A 746 25.97 -5.78 24.46
C LEU A 746 27.30 -5.72 25.24
N ASN A 747 27.55 -4.59 25.90
CA ASN A 747 28.82 -4.30 26.56
C ASN A 747 29.02 -5.08 27.88
N SER A 748 28.03 -5.84 28.35
CA SER A 748 28.03 -6.49 29.67
C SER A 748 27.39 -7.87 29.64
N VAL A 749 27.58 -8.62 30.74
CA VAL A 749 26.82 -9.83 31.07
C VAL A 749 25.33 -9.57 30.84
N PRO A 750 24.54 -10.53 30.29
CA PRO A 750 23.12 -10.37 29.98
C PRO A 750 22.24 -10.33 31.26
N ILE A 751 22.51 -9.37 32.12
CA ILE A 751 21.73 -9.01 33.30
C ILE A 751 21.31 -7.54 33.17
N GLY A 752 20.14 -7.17 33.70
CA GLY A 752 19.68 -5.78 33.66
C GLY A 752 20.59 -4.88 34.50
N GLU A 753 20.84 -3.65 34.04
CA GLU A 753 21.76 -2.72 34.72
C GLU A 753 21.31 -2.41 36.16
N PHE A 754 20.00 -2.25 36.39
CA PHE A 754 19.46 -2.10 37.75
C PHE A 754 19.79 -3.29 38.67
N ALA A 755 19.68 -4.53 38.15
CA ALA A 755 19.99 -5.72 38.93
C ALA A 755 21.50 -5.81 39.22
N LYS A 756 22.33 -5.45 38.24
CA LYS A 756 23.79 -5.35 38.38
C LYS A 756 24.17 -4.31 39.43
N ASP A 757 23.58 -3.12 39.39
CA ASP A 757 23.81 -2.06 40.37
C ASP A 757 23.39 -2.49 41.78
N LYS A 758 22.26 -3.19 41.91
CA LYS A 758 21.82 -3.76 43.19
C LYS A 758 22.79 -4.83 43.70
N ILE A 759 23.22 -5.76 42.85
CA ILE A 759 24.21 -6.78 43.22
C ILE A 759 25.53 -6.12 43.66
N ASN A 760 26.01 -5.13 42.92
CA ASN A 760 27.23 -4.39 43.25
C ASN A 760 27.08 -3.62 44.58
N HIS A 761 25.92 -3.01 44.82
CA HIS A 761 25.61 -2.34 46.08
C HIS A 761 25.60 -3.32 47.26
N TYR A 762 24.94 -4.48 47.13
CA TYR A 762 24.96 -5.52 48.16
C TYR A 762 26.37 -6.04 48.42
N PHE A 763 27.13 -6.29 47.36
CA PHE A 763 28.52 -6.72 47.47
C PHE A 763 29.37 -5.69 48.22
N LYS A 764 29.19 -4.39 47.92
CA LYS A 764 29.87 -3.30 48.60
C LYS A 764 29.51 -3.22 50.08
N LEU A 765 28.23 -3.22 50.44
CA LEU A 765 27.76 -3.21 51.84
C LEU A 765 28.36 -4.36 52.63
N LEU A 766 28.30 -5.58 52.07
CA LEU A 766 28.86 -6.77 52.71
C LEU A 766 30.37 -6.68 52.87
N HIS A 767 31.11 -6.16 51.88
CA HIS A 767 32.54 -5.94 52.03
C HIS A 767 32.90 -4.85 53.05
N GLU A 768 32.03 -3.85 53.24
CA GLU A 768 32.16 -2.85 54.29
C GLU A 768 31.71 -3.37 55.67
N GLY A 769 31.33 -4.65 55.77
CA GLY A 769 30.91 -5.29 57.01
C GLY A 769 29.48 -4.96 57.43
N GLN A 770 28.66 -4.42 56.52
CA GLN A 770 27.29 -3.98 56.79
C GLN A 770 26.28 -4.99 56.26
N THR A 771 25.30 -5.32 57.09
CA THR A 771 24.18 -6.23 56.78
C THR A 771 22.85 -5.48 56.65
N ILE A 772 22.88 -4.17 56.88
CA ILE A 772 21.75 -3.25 56.79
C ILE A 772 21.99 -2.23 55.68
N ASP A 773 20.92 -1.83 55.01
CA ASP A 773 20.96 -0.74 54.04
C ASP A 773 20.97 0.64 54.71
N GLU A 774 21.07 1.69 53.89
CA GLU A 774 21.08 3.10 54.31
C GLU A 774 19.85 3.53 55.13
N MET A 775 18.77 2.72 55.10
CA MET A 775 17.53 2.94 55.87
C MET A 775 17.45 2.06 57.13
N GLY A 776 18.52 1.32 57.45
CA GLY A 776 18.58 0.43 58.61
C GLY A 776 17.84 -0.90 58.44
N LYS A 777 17.49 -1.31 57.20
CA LYS A 777 16.81 -2.59 56.95
C LYS A 777 17.80 -3.67 56.56
N ASP A 778 17.61 -4.86 57.12
CA ASP A 778 18.38 -6.06 56.77
C ASP A 778 18.23 -6.39 55.27
N ILE A 779 19.37 -6.53 54.59
CA ILE A 779 19.43 -6.81 53.14
C ILE A 779 19.17 -8.28 52.79
N TYR A 780 19.10 -9.20 53.75
CA TYR A 780 18.98 -10.64 53.54
C TYR A 780 17.82 -11.02 52.61
N ASN A 781 16.63 -10.46 52.84
CA ASN A 781 15.47 -10.72 51.99
C ASN A 781 15.69 -10.24 50.55
N GLN A 782 16.50 -9.19 50.37
CA GLN A 782 16.85 -8.68 49.04
C GLN A 782 17.86 -9.60 48.34
N LEU A 783 18.82 -10.17 49.09
CA LEU A 783 19.75 -11.19 48.56
C LEU A 783 19.00 -12.43 48.08
N LEU A 784 17.92 -12.81 48.75
CA LEU A 784 17.09 -13.95 48.35
C LEU A 784 16.39 -13.75 46.99
N LEU A 785 16.18 -12.50 46.56
CA LEU A 785 15.57 -12.17 45.26
C LEU A 785 16.54 -12.37 44.08
N VAL A 786 17.85 -12.48 44.34
CA VAL A 786 18.84 -12.72 43.27
C VAL A 786 18.56 -14.08 42.63
N GLY A 787 18.22 -14.08 41.33
CA GLY A 787 17.82 -15.28 40.61
C GLY A 787 18.97 -16.17 40.13
N GLU A 788 20.15 -15.59 39.90
CA GLU A 788 21.31 -16.36 39.45
C GLU A 788 21.93 -17.12 40.64
N PRO A 789 21.95 -18.48 40.61
CA PRO A 789 22.30 -19.27 41.78
C PRO A 789 23.71 -19.04 42.32
N PHE A 790 24.69 -18.81 41.44
CA PHE A 790 26.09 -18.64 41.85
C PHE A 790 26.32 -17.29 42.55
N ILE A 791 25.84 -16.19 41.97
CA ILE A 791 25.89 -14.85 42.55
C ILE A 791 25.14 -14.84 43.88
N LYS A 792 23.95 -15.43 43.93
CA LYS A 792 23.17 -15.56 45.18
C LYS A 792 23.97 -16.30 46.25
N ALA A 793 24.56 -17.44 45.92
CA ALA A 793 25.34 -18.23 46.88
C ALA A 793 26.54 -17.45 47.44
N GLN A 794 27.25 -16.68 46.60
CA GLN A 794 28.38 -15.85 47.03
C GLN A 794 27.94 -14.71 47.96
N LEU A 795 26.88 -13.98 47.61
CA LEU A 795 26.34 -12.91 48.44
C LEU A 795 25.84 -13.44 49.80
N LEU A 796 25.14 -14.58 49.81
CA LEU A 796 24.66 -15.21 51.04
C LEU A 796 25.80 -15.71 51.92
N LYS A 797 26.89 -16.22 51.31
CA LYS A 797 28.09 -16.62 52.05
C LYS A 797 28.69 -15.41 52.77
N LEU A 798 28.94 -14.31 52.04
CA LEU A 798 29.45 -13.06 52.61
C LEU A 798 28.55 -12.51 53.72
N TYR A 799 27.23 -12.57 53.54
CA TYR A 799 26.26 -12.19 54.57
C TYR A 799 26.39 -13.06 55.84
N ASN A 800 26.42 -14.39 55.68
CA ASN A 800 26.50 -15.32 56.81
C ASN A 800 27.80 -15.16 57.60
N ASP A 801 28.91 -14.87 56.92
CA ASP A 801 30.21 -14.64 57.55
C ASP A 801 30.19 -13.39 58.47
N LEU A 802 29.30 -12.42 58.21
CA LEU A 802 29.11 -11.21 59.00
C LEU A 802 28.03 -11.35 60.09
N THR A 803 27.16 -12.35 59.99
CA THR A 803 26.10 -12.63 60.99
C THR A 803 26.23 -14.06 61.55
N PRO A 804 27.24 -14.32 62.40
CA PRO A 804 27.52 -15.67 62.90
C PRO A 804 26.36 -16.29 63.70
N GLU A 805 25.62 -15.51 64.50
CA GLU A 805 24.47 -16.01 65.28
C GLU A 805 23.33 -16.57 64.40
N ILE A 806 23.16 -16.02 63.20
CA ILE A 806 22.15 -16.50 62.23
C ILE A 806 22.67 -17.76 61.51
N SER A 807 23.98 -17.91 61.36
CA SER A 807 24.59 -19.10 60.77
C SER A 807 24.37 -20.35 61.63
N ASP A 808 24.47 -20.22 62.95
CA ASP A 808 24.23 -21.30 63.91
C ASP A 808 22.75 -21.72 63.92
N LEU A 809 21.84 -20.75 63.95
CA LEU A 809 20.40 -21.01 63.86
C LEU A 809 20.00 -21.65 62.51
N ARG A 810 20.65 -21.29 61.40
CA ARG A 810 20.39 -21.89 60.08
C ARG A 810 20.96 -23.29 59.93
N ASN A 811 22.13 -23.57 60.50
CA ASN A 811 22.67 -24.94 60.56
C ASN A 811 21.69 -25.85 61.31
N ILE A 812 21.09 -25.36 62.40
CA ILE A 812 20.04 -26.07 63.14
C ILE A 812 18.80 -26.28 62.26
N VAL A 813 18.31 -25.27 61.56
CA VAL A 813 17.14 -25.40 60.66
C VAL A 813 17.40 -26.39 59.51
N GLN A 814 18.57 -26.35 58.88
CA GLN A 814 18.93 -27.31 57.81
C GLN A 814 19.06 -28.74 58.33
N MET A 815 19.59 -28.94 59.55
CA MET A 815 19.60 -30.25 60.20
C MET A 815 18.17 -30.75 60.43
N LEU A 816 17.29 -29.89 60.95
CA LEU A 816 15.89 -30.22 61.19
C LEU A 816 15.11 -30.53 59.90
N ASP A 817 15.31 -29.78 58.81
CA ASP A 817 14.66 -30.06 57.51
C ASP A 817 15.11 -31.40 56.90
N LYS A 818 16.39 -31.74 57.07
CA LYS A 818 16.95 -33.01 56.61
C LYS A 818 16.38 -34.17 57.42
N GLU A 819 16.19 -33.96 58.72
CA GLU A 819 15.55 -34.89 59.64
C GLU A 819 14.06 -35.07 59.31
N ILE A 820 13.32 -33.99 59.06
CA ILE A 820 11.92 -34.02 58.61
C ILE A 820 11.78 -34.78 57.29
N LYS A 821 12.64 -34.53 56.29
CA LYS A 821 12.62 -35.28 55.02
C LYS A 821 12.90 -36.77 55.22
N ASN A 822 13.85 -37.12 56.09
CA ASN A 822 14.12 -38.52 56.43
C ASN A 822 12.91 -39.17 57.12
N LEU A 823 12.28 -38.47 58.06
CA LEU A 823 11.08 -38.95 58.75
C LEU A 823 9.89 -39.10 57.80
N GLN A 824 9.67 -38.14 56.89
CA GLN A 824 8.65 -38.25 55.83
C GLN A 824 8.92 -39.45 54.91
N LYS A 825 10.18 -39.70 54.56
CA LYS A 825 10.57 -40.86 53.77
C LYS A 825 10.29 -42.17 54.52
N GLN A 826 10.63 -42.25 55.80
CA GLN A 826 10.31 -43.40 56.65
C GLN A 826 8.81 -43.60 56.87
N LEU A 827 8.02 -42.51 56.87
CA LEU A 827 6.57 -42.56 56.99
C LEU A 827 5.91 -43.04 55.69
N ASN A 828 6.47 -42.66 54.53
CA ASN A 828 6.07 -43.17 53.22
C ASN A 828 6.51 -44.62 52.98
N ASP A 829 7.63 -45.06 53.57
CA ASP A 829 8.12 -46.45 53.48
C ASP A 829 7.36 -47.42 54.42
N LYS A 830 6.49 -46.90 55.31
CA LYS A 830 5.67 -47.69 56.26
C LYS A 830 4.16 -47.74 55.92
N ASN A 831 3.73 -47.04 54.87
CA ASN A 831 2.40 -47.17 54.26
C ASN A 831 2.56 -47.92 52.93
#